data_AF-A0A5U8XTB1-F1
#
_entry.id   AF-A0A5U8XTB1-F1
#
_cell.length_a   1.000
_cell.length_b   1.000
_cell.length_c   1.000
_cell.angle_alpha   90.00
_cell.angle_beta   90.00
_cell.angle_gamma   90.00
#
_symmetry.space_group_name_H-M   'P 1'
#
loop_
_entity.id
_entity.type
_entity.pdbx_description
1 polymer ?
#
loop_
_entity_poly.entity_id
_entity_poly.type
_entity_poly.pdbx_seq_one_letter_code
_entity_poly.pdbx_strand_id
1 'polypeptide(L)'
;MTIEYDSPFRLNKEEYERDIDVIDAYFEQIFHYVDNQTGHEYDIETIRMNIKEMFKEGGELEHTFPKVRMFVRNQKTGDREEKFVTIDKLFQKVIEKELISAPSLTFYLPETVKRSKLSEFMEKNVAKRAVIKGEMFAAKAAGNAVLHINKKNEQNAVKTLNNGSSGAFSSPYTILYNQSSHSVLTSTCRTATSFANAANERLLGGRRHYDTPNRVIDHFLSIGTLTDFREFGQIVEEFNLHIPTVDETMEVIHYSSNDYWINPEADKKIRQYVENTPGLERAALVYMGDMFHLAKFNDGMMRDFFKALISKEVFDEEVTDWDKALKTIDGDMKIVISQFRTDIVPVGKAFGDVRKKDEDTDKWLPWDQQDDFKQLIRTGLFLQKTIGRYSKFIKVLLTNKNLPVNIARMPDVVRKVGVVSDTDSTMMTAQWWATWFTGSYFGEEATRVSDMIIYLATQHMRHLMASMSKNMGVHTDRIFLYAAKNEFKFDSFALTTKAKHYFSLITAQEGQLLTDPELEVKGVSLRTSNIPPIVMDEFKKTIKGFCKTVAAGEQIEILPVLRRVAEIEHEVASTVRNGRADYLKTTNIKDRSAYAEDDEKNYHYHRMYNTIFGPKYGYLDEPPYEAVRLPVNLENKTQIADWLASIEDPIIKAGAEKWFEENPKRKYTSLMLPDYLVSNYGIPPDLIKAANSRRTAFATVEPYYHVLECLGVFMIDEDRTRLLSDYYGETIE
;
A
#
# COMPACT_ATOMS: atom_id res chain seq x y z
N MET A 1 20.64 37.38 4.35
CA MET A 1 19.18 37.55 4.27
C MET A 1 18.50 36.58 5.23
N THR A 2 17.43 36.98 5.92
CA THR A 2 16.52 36.01 6.54
C THR A 2 15.75 35.29 5.44
N ILE A 3 16.14 34.06 5.12
CA ILE A 3 15.45 33.23 4.14
C ILE A 3 14.13 32.77 4.77
N GLU A 4 13.02 33.35 4.34
CA GLU A 4 11.69 32.78 4.57
C GLU A 4 11.33 31.95 3.33
N TYR A 5 11.24 30.63 3.52
CA TYR A 5 10.82 29.72 2.46
C TYR A 5 9.31 29.51 2.55
N ASP A 6 8.58 30.03 1.57
CA ASP A 6 7.18 29.69 1.34
C ASP A 6 7.11 28.50 0.35
N SER A 7 6.59 27.37 0.82
CA SER A 7 6.55 26.15 0.00
C SER A 7 5.42 26.23 -1.03
N PRO A 8 5.69 26.14 -2.34
CA PRO A 8 4.63 26.23 -3.36
C PRO A 8 3.70 25.02 -3.39
N PHE A 9 4.00 23.98 -2.62
CA PHE A 9 3.21 22.76 -2.53
C PHE A 9 2.11 22.83 -1.48
N ARG A 10 1.95 23.96 -0.78
CA ARG A 10 0.95 24.14 0.25
C ARG A 10 0.34 25.52 0.11
N LEU A 11 -0.98 25.58 0.20
CA LEU A 11 -1.67 26.83 0.49
C LEU A 11 -1.47 27.19 1.96
N ASN A 12 -1.68 28.46 2.30
CA ASN A 12 -1.87 28.84 3.69
C ASN A 12 -3.08 28.10 4.25
N LYS A 13 -3.07 27.84 5.57
CA LYS A 13 -4.13 27.05 6.21
C LYS A 13 -5.53 27.61 5.93
N GLU A 14 -5.65 28.94 5.87
CA GLU A 14 -6.93 29.63 5.64
C GLU A 14 -7.39 29.64 4.19
N GLU A 15 -6.49 29.35 3.24
CA GLU A 15 -6.83 29.23 1.81
C GLU A 15 -7.42 27.85 1.48
N TYR A 16 -7.33 26.88 2.39
CA TYR A 16 -8.08 25.63 2.25
C TYR A 16 -9.54 25.87 2.63
N GLU A 17 -10.38 25.90 1.60
CA GLU A 17 -11.83 26.07 1.71
C GLU A 17 -12.53 24.71 1.80
N ARG A 18 -13.67 24.68 2.49
CA ARG A 18 -14.54 23.50 2.56
C ARG A 18 -15.60 23.62 1.48
N ASP A 19 -15.43 22.90 0.38
CA ASP A 19 -16.36 22.92 -0.75
C ASP A 19 -17.14 21.61 -0.80
N ILE A 20 -18.37 21.65 -0.27
CA ILE A 20 -19.26 20.49 -0.17
C ILE A 20 -20.70 20.83 -0.58
N ASP A 21 -20.93 21.99 -1.20
CA ASP A 21 -22.25 22.35 -1.74
C ASP A 21 -22.45 21.68 -3.10
N VAL A 22 -23.00 20.47 -3.04
CA VAL A 22 -23.20 19.63 -4.22
C VAL A 22 -24.31 20.16 -5.15
N ILE A 23 -25.20 21.04 -4.68
CA ILE A 23 -26.31 21.56 -5.51
C ILE A 23 -25.80 22.72 -6.35
N ASP A 24 -25.14 23.69 -5.72
CA ASP A 24 -24.57 24.84 -6.45
C ASP A 24 -23.49 24.35 -7.43
N ALA A 25 -22.63 23.43 -7.01
CA ALA A 25 -21.63 22.83 -7.89
C ALA A 25 -22.25 22.10 -9.10
N TYR A 26 -23.37 21.40 -8.90
CA TYR A 26 -24.08 20.72 -9.99
C TYR A 26 -24.59 21.72 -11.03
N PHE A 27 -25.19 22.83 -10.61
CA PHE A 27 -25.66 23.86 -11.53
C PHE A 27 -24.52 24.51 -12.31
N GLU A 28 -23.43 24.91 -11.65
CA GLU A 28 -22.27 25.47 -12.36
C GLU A 28 -21.70 24.49 -13.38
N GLN A 29 -21.64 23.20 -13.06
CA GLN A 29 -21.19 22.16 -14.00
C GLN A 29 -22.16 21.95 -15.17
N ILE A 30 -23.48 22.03 -14.97
CA ILE A 30 -24.43 21.97 -16.10
C ILE A 30 -24.29 23.18 -16.99
N PHE A 31 -24.16 24.38 -16.43
CA PHE A 31 -24.00 25.60 -17.24
C PHE A 31 -22.77 25.47 -18.13
N HIS A 32 -21.65 25.02 -17.56
CA HIS A 32 -20.41 24.75 -18.27
C HIS A 32 -20.55 23.62 -19.31
N TYR A 33 -21.29 22.56 -18.98
CA TYR A 33 -21.57 21.47 -19.91
C TYR A 33 -22.31 21.96 -21.15
N VAL A 34 -23.38 22.76 -20.97
CA VAL A 34 -24.20 23.26 -22.08
C VAL A 34 -23.44 24.27 -22.91
N ASP A 35 -22.65 25.15 -22.30
CA ASP A 35 -21.78 26.09 -23.00
C ASP A 35 -20.82 25.36 -23.97
N ASN A 36 -20.07 24.38 -23.46
CA ASN A 36 -19.19 23.55 -24.29
C ASN A 36 -19.98 22.69 -25.31
N GLN A 37 -21.12 22.11 -24.96
CA GLN A 37 -21.91 21.31 -25.91
C GLN A 37 -22.43 22.12 -27.09
N THR A 38 -22.79 23.38 -26.87
CA THR A 38 -23.28 24.29 -27.91
C THR A 38 -22.16 25.00 -28.67
N GLY A 39 -20.89 24.74 -28.34
CA GLY A 39 -19.75 25.39 -28.99
C GLY A 39 -19.70 26.90 -28.72
N HIS A 40 -20.16 27.31 -27.53
CA HIS A 40 -20.24 28.71 -27.12
C HIS A 40 -21.14 29.58 -28.02
N GLU A 41 -22.20 28.98 -28.61
CA GLU A 41 -23.18 29.69 -29.44
C GLU A 41 -24.00 30.71 -28.63
N TYR A 42 -24.27 30.39 -27.36
CA TYR A 42 -25.09 31.20 -26.46
C TYR A 42 -24.24 31.82 -25.34
N ASP A 43 -24.61 33.01 -24.87
CA ASP A 43 -23.95 33.60 -23.71
C ASP A 43 -24.31 32.83 -22.41
N ILE A 44 -23.37 32.80 -21.47
CA ILE A 44 -23.49 32.01 -20.24
C ILE A 44 -24.66 32.44 -19.35
N GLU A 45 -25.06 33.71 -19.38
CA GLU A 45 -26.18 34.22 -18.58
C GLU A 45 -27.52 33.75 -19.14
N THR A 46 -27.67 33.69 -20.46
CA THR A 46 -28.83 33.07 -21.12
C THR A 46 -28.93 31.58 -20.77
N ILE A 47 -27.81 30.84 -20.79
CA ILE A 47 -27.76 29.43 -20.40
C ILE A 47 -28.22 29.26 -18.93
N ARG A 48 -27.65 30.05 -18.02
CA ARG A 48 -27.99 30.07 -16.58
C ARG A 48 -29.49 30.33 -16.35
N MET A 49 -30.04 31.35 -17.00
CA MET A 49 -31.44 31.72 -16.87
C MET A 49 -32.35 30.56 -17.30
N ASN A 50 -32.15 30.04 -18.52
CA ASN A 50 -33.01 29.00 -19.09
C ASN A 50 -32.98 27.72 -18.26
N ILE A 51 -31.79 27.25 -17.86
CA ILE A 51 -31.67 26.03 -17.05
C ILE A 51 -32.33 26.24 -15.69
N LYS A 52 -32.13 27.38 -15.03
CA LYS A 52 -32.78 27.66 -13.74
C LYS A 52 -34.32 27.65 -13.87
N GLU A 53 -34.89 28.18 -14.95
CA GLU A 53 -36.33 28.10 -15.20
C GLU A 53 -36.81 26.65 -15.39
N MET A 54 -36.04 25.80 -16.08
CA MET A 54 -36.42 24.39 -16.30
C MET A 54 -36.50 23.60 -14.99
N PHE A 55 -35.72 23.94 -13.97
CA PHE A 55 -35.70 23.26 -12.68
C PHE A 55 -36.69 23.84 -11.63
N LYS A 56 -37.44 24.90 -11.96
CA LYS A 56 -38.48 25.45 -11.07
C LYS A 56 -39.70 24.53 -10.94
N GLU A 57 -40.55 24.83 -9.97
CA GLU A 57 -41.87 24.19 -9.82
C GLU A 57 -42.69 24.35 -11.10
N GLY A 58 -43.16 23.23 -11.67
CA GLY A 58 -43.84 23.17 -12.95
C GLY A 58 -42.93 23.22 -14.19
N GLY A 59 -41.60 23.27 -14.00
CA GLY A 59 -40.60 23.24 -15.07
C GLY A 59 -40.36 21.82 -15.61
N GLU A 60 -39.78 21.71 -16.81
CA GLU A 60 -39.55 20.44 -17.49
C GLU A 60 -38.60 19.48 -16.73
N LEU A 61 -37.68 20.04 -15.94
CA LEU A 61 -36.69 19.32 -15.15
C LEU A 61 -36.93 19.48 -13.64
N GLU A 62 -38.18 19.74 -13.24
CA GLU A 62 -38.54 19.75 -11.81
C GLU A 62 -38.09 18.44 -11.13
N HIS A 63 -37.40 18.57 -9.99
CA HIS A 63 -36.82 17.44 -9.27
C HIS A 63 -37.27 17.42 -7.82
N THR A 64 -37.20 16.22 -7.22
CA THR A 64 -37.47 16.03 -5.79
C THR A 64 -36.30 15.36 -5.11
N PHE A 65 -36.01 15.78 -3.88
CA PHE A 65 -34.93 15.20 -3.09
C PHE A 65 -35.39 13.94 -2.34
N PRO A 66 -34.61 12.85 -2.35
CA PRO A 66 -34.93 11.65 -1.61
C PRO A 66 -34.96 11.90 -0.09
N LYS A 67 -35.89 11.25 0.61
CA LYS A 67 -35.94 11.24 2.07
C LYS A 67 -34.92 10.25 2.63
N VAL A 68 -34.12 10.71 3.59
CA VAL A 68 -33.13 9.92 4.32
C VAL A 68 -33.57 9.69 5.76
N ARG A 69 -33.36 8.46 6.23
CA ARG A 69 -33.53 8.05 7.63
C ARG A 69 -32.22 8.25 8.38
N MET A 70 -32.26 8.84 9.56
CA MET A 70 -31.06 9.04 10.39
C MET A 70 -31.34 8.82 11.87
N PHE A 71 -30.30 8.44 12.60
CA PHE A 71 -30.31 8.35 14.07
C PHE A 71 -29.51 9.50 14.65
N VAL A 72 -30.18 10.42 15.33
CA VAL A 72 -29.57 11.62 15.91
C VAL A 72 -29.43 11.43 17.41
N ARG A 73 -28.28 11.82 17.97
CA ARG A 73 -28.09 11.78 19.42
C ARG A 73 -28.74 12.99 20.08
N ASN A 74 -29.64 12.74 21.04
CA ASN A 74 -30.20 13.77 21.90
C ASN A 74 -29.10 14.30 22.84
N GLN A 75 -28.81 15.60 22.77
CA GLN A 75 -27.71 16.19 23.54
C GLN A 75 -28.00 16.26 25.06
N LYS A 76 -29.27 16.17 25.47
CA LYS A 76 -29.66 16.20 26.89
C LYS A 76 -29.61 14.81 27.52
N THR A 77 -30.17 13.80 26.85
CA THR A 77 -30.26 12.44 27.42
C THR A 77 -29.12 11.53 26.99
N GLY A 78 -28.48 11.79 25.84
CA GLY A 78 -27.45 10.94 25.25
C GLY A 78 -28.02 9.81 24.38
N ASP A 79 -29.34 9.62 24.36
CA ASP A 79 -30.02 8.59 23.57
C ASP A 79 -30.06 8.91 22.09
N ARG A 80 -30.31 7.91 21.24
CA ARG A 80 -30.54 8.11 19.80
C ARG A 80 -32.04 8.19 19.52
N GLU A 81 -32.45 9.21 18.79
CA GLU A 81 -33.79 9.37 18.25
C GLU A 81 -33.76 9.21 16.72
N GLU A 82 -34.81 8.61 16.19
CA GLU A 82 -34.99 8.45 14.75
C GLU A 82 -35.58 9.73 14.13
N LYS A 83 -35.00 10.17 13.01
CA LYS A 83 -35.49 11.32 12.24
C LYS A 83 -35.47 11.03 10.75
N PHE A 84 -36.37 11.73 10.05
CA PHE A 84 -36.46 11.73 8.59
C PHE A 84 -36.29 13.16 8.08
N VAL A 85 -35.47 13.33 7.06
CA VAL A 85 -35.26 14.62 6.38
C VAL A 85 -34.92 14.34 4.90
N THR A 86 -35.00 15.33 4.02
CA THR A 86 -34.51 15.19 2.64
C THR A 86 -32.98 15.40 2.59
N ILE A 87 -32.32 14.83 1.57
CA ILE A 87 -30.85 14.82 1.49
C ILE A 87 -30.24 16.23 1.37
N ASP A 88 -30.90 17.13 0.64
CA ASP A 88 -30.55 18.55 0.51
C ASP A 88 -30.50 19.24 1.88
N LYS A 89 -31.58 19.10 2.66
CA LYS A 89 -31.68 19.67 4.01
C LYS A 89 -30.68 19.06 4.98
N LEU A 90 -30.30 17.79 4.79
CA LEU A 90 -29.22 17.17 5.56
C LEU A 90 -27.89 17.86 5.23
N PHE A 91 -27.52 17.99 3.96
CA PHE A 91 -26.24 18.63 3.58
C PHE A 91 -26.19 20.11 3.93
N GLN A 92 -27.29 20.85 3.72
CA GLN A 92 -27.41 22.23 4.18
C GLN A 92 -27.13 22.34 5.68
N LYS A 93 -27.70 21.44 6.49
CA LYS A 93 -27.45 21.42 7.94
C LYS A 93 -26.02 21.03 8.30
N VAL A 94 -25.36 20.20 7.51
CA VAL A 94 -23.93 19.85 7.69
C VAL A 94 -23.06 21.08 7.43
N ILE A 95 -23.38 21.87 6.40
CA ILE A 95 -22.71 23.13 6.06
C ILE A 95 -22.95 24.16 7.17
N GLU A 96 -24.21 24.48 7.47
CA GLU A 96 -24.61 25.49 8.47
C GLU A 96 -24.04 25.26 9.86
N LYS A 97 -23.89 23.99 10.26
CA LYS A 97 -23.39 23.61 11.59
C LYS A 97 -21.93 23.16 11.58
N GLU A 98 -21.26 23.26 10.43
CA GLU A 98 -19.88 22.81 10.23
C GLU A 98 -19.64 21.39 10.74
N LEU A 99 -20.60 20.49 10.58
CA LEU A 99 -20.47 19.11 11.08
C LEU A 99 -19.34 18.40 10.35
N ILE A 100 -18.56 17.60 11.08
CA ILE A 100 -17.55 16.74 10.47
C ILE A 100 -18.28 15.64 9.69
N SER A 101 -17.97 15.49 8.41
CA SER A 101 -18.56 14.48 7.52
C SER A 101 -17.56 13.37 7.27
N ALA A 102 -17.81 12.19 7.84
CA ALA A 102 -17.01 11.00 7.55
C ALA A 102 -17.48 10.33 6.24
N PRO A 103 -16.59 9.61 5.52
CA PRO A 103 -16.95 8.94 4.26
C PRO A 103 -18.10 7.91 4.39
N SER A 104 -18.35 7.39 5.59
CA SER A 104 -19.50 6.52 5.89
C SER A 104 -20.82 7.28 6.07
N LEU A 105 -20.90 8.56 5.68
CA LEU A 105 -22.04 9.48 5.94
C LEU A 105 -22.43 9.52 7.41
N THR A 106 -21.43 9.46 8.28
CA THR A 106 -21.59 9.67 9.72
C THR A 106 -21.11 11.06 10.08
N PHE A 107 -21.96 11.81 10.79
CA PHE A 107 -21.69 13.21 11.11
C PHE A 107 -21.33 13.39 12.58
N TYR A 108 -20.25 14.12 12.85
CA TYR A 108 -19.79 14.44 14.20
C TYR A 108 -19.83 15.94 14.46
N LEU A 109 -19.93 16.31 15.75
CA LEU A 109 -19.78 17.69 16.16
C LEU A 109 -18.36 18.18 15.86
N PRO A 110 -18.19 19.43 15.41
CA PRO A 110 -16.86 20.01 15.22
C PRO A 110 -16.13 20.19 16.56
N GLU A 111 -14.81 20.26 16.51
CA GLU A 111 -13.95 20.40 17.70
C GLU A 111 -14.23 21.69 18.47
N THR A 112 -14.59 22.77 17.75
CA THR A 112 -15.00 24.08 18.29
C THR A 112 -16.23 23.98 19.19
N VAL A 113 -17.10 22.99 18.94
CA VAL A 113 -18.27 22.71 19.78
C VAL A 113 -17.93 21.74 20.89
N LYS A 114 -17.22 20.62 20.59
CA LYS A 114 -16.84 19.63 21.61
C LYS A 114 -15.61 18.81 21.20
N ARG A 115 -14.48 19.05 21.86
CA ARG A 115 -13.25 18.26 21.68
C ARG A 115 -13.39 16.84 22.24
N SER A 116 -12.92 15.86 21.46
CA SER A 116 -12.91 14.44 21.84
C SER A 116 -11.77 14.13 22.82
N LYS A 117 -12.09 13.45 23.93
CA LYS A 117 -11.10 12.96 24.90
C LYS A 117 -10.22 11.84 24.35
N LEU A 118 -10.74 11.04 23.44
CA LEU A 118 -9.95 10.02 22.74
C LEU A 118 -8.88 10.67 21.86
N SER A 119 -9.22 11.77 21.19
CA SER A 119 -8.26 12.53 20.38
C SER A 119 -7.15 13.13 21.23
N GLU A 120 -7.46 13.70 22.40
CA GLU A 120 -6.44 14.21 23.35
C GLU A 120 -5.49 13.09 23.84
N PHE A 121 -6.03 11.90 24.13
CA PHE A 121 -5.24 10.74 24.53
C PHE A 121 -4.30 10.27 23.40
N MET A 122 -4.83 10.15 22.19
CA MET A 122 -4.08 9.71 21.01
C MET A 122 -2.93 10.69 20.69
N GLU A 123 -3.20 12.00 20.76
CA GLU A 123 -2.21 13.07 20.52
C GLU A 123 -1.01 12.95 21.46
N LYS A 124 -1.26 12.76 22.77
CA LYS A 124 -0.19 12.56 23.78
C LYS A 124 0.63 11.29 23.52
N ASN A 125 -0.03 10.18 23.18
CA ASN A 125 0.66 8.92 22.90
C ASN A 125 1.50 8.98 21.62
N VAL A 126 1.02 9.67 20.58
CA VAL A 126 1.80 9.90 19.35
C VAL A 126 3.06 10.70 19.66
N ALA A 127 2.95 11.79 20.42
CA ALA A 127 4.11 12.59 20.84
C ALA A 127 5.11 11.75 21.66
N LYS A 128 4.63 10.99 22.64
CA LYS A 128 5.48 10.08 23.44
C LYS A 128 6.18 9.04 22.57
N ARG A 129 5.45 8.42 21.63
CA ARG A 129 6.00 7.42 20.71
C ARG A 129 7.10 7.99 19.82
N ALA A 130 6.96 9.25 19.38
CA ALA A 130 7.97 9.91 18.55
C ALA A 130 9.31 10.06 19.27
N VAL A 131 9.29 10.44 20.55
CA VAL A 131 10.51 10.52 21.39
C VAL A 131 11.18 9.15 21.52
N ILE A 132 10.42 8.11 21.88
CA ILE A 132 10.95 6.74 22.03
C ILE A 132 11.52 6.22 20.71
N LYS A 133 10.90 6.53 19.56
CA LYS A 133 11.44 6.20 18.24
C LYS A 133 12.78 6.87 17.98
N GLY A 134 12.93 8.15 18.33
CA GLY A 134 14.20 8.86 18.21
C GLY A 134 15.32 8.20 19.02
N GLU A 135 15.03 7.83 20.26
CA GLU A 135 15.97 7.11 21.13
C GLU A 135 16.33 5.71 20.57
N MET A 136 15.35 5.00 19.99
CA MET A 136 15.57 3.71 19.32
C MET A 136 16.55 3.83 18.16
N PHE A 137 16.38 4.82 17.29
CA PHE A 137 17.28 5.04 16.16
C PHE A 137 18.68 5.47 16.60
N ALA A 138 18.77 6.36 17.59
CA ALA A 138 20.06 6.76 18.17
C ALA A 138 20.82 5.55 18.74
N ALA A 139 20.12 4.65 19.45
CA ALA A 139 20.72 3.43 19.97
C ALA A 139 21.22 2.48 18.86
N LYS A 140 20.45 2.35 17.77
CA LYS A 140 20.86 1.57 16.58
C LYS A 140 22.11 2.16 15.93
N ALA A 141 22.13 3.48 15.73
CA ALA A 141 23.25 4.20 15.13
C ALA A 141 24.53 4.14 15.99
N ALA A 142 24.38 4.05 17.31
CA ALA A 142 25.48 3.85 18.27
C ALA A 142 25.90 2.38 18.43
N GLY A 143 25.27 1.43 17.73
CA GLY A 143 25.56 0.00 17.85
C GLY A 143 25.11 -0.63 19.18
N ASN A 144 24.31 0.06 19.99
CA ASN A 144 23.80 -0.43 21.27
C ASN A 144 22.57 -1.33 21.07
N ALA A 145 22.80 -2.61 20.81
CA ALA A 145 21.76 -3.58 20.49
C ALA A 145 20.71 -3.75 21.61
N VAL A 146 21.13 -3.76 22.87
CA VAL A 146 20.23 -3.97 24.02
C VAL A 146 19.26 -2.79 24.17
N LEU A 147 19.78 -1.56 24.15
CA LEU A 147 18.95 -0.36 24.26
C LEU A 147 18.01 -0.24 23.05
N HIS A 148 18.50 -0.54 21.85
CA HIS A 148 17.69 -0.58 20.64
C HIS A 148 16.50 -1.55 20.78
N ILE A 149 16.73 -2.78 21.26
CA ILE A 149 15.66 -3.77 21.50
C ILE A 149 14.66 -3.26 22.55
N ASN A 150 15.15 -2.71 23.66
CA ASN A 150 14.28 -2.19 24.71
C ASN A 150 13.38 -1.05 24.22
N LYS A 151 13.96 -0.09 23.49
CA LYS A 151 13.21 1.05 22.93
C LYS A 151 12.25 0.63 21.81
N LYS A 152 12.62 -0.38 21.02
CA LYS A 152 11.72 -1.03 20.06
C LYS A 152 10.50 -1.64 20.77
N ASN A 153 10.70 -2.35 21.88
CA ASN A 153 9.61 -2.92 22.67
C ASN A 153 8.71 -1.83 23.29
N GLU A 154 9.30 -0.76 23.86
CA GLU A 154 8.55 0.36 24.43
C GLU A 154 7.69 1.08 23.38
N GLN A 155 8.28 1.38 22.22
CA GLN A 155 7.56 1.95 21.08
C GLN A 155 6.42 1.04 20.61
N ASN A 156 6.64 -0.27 20.61
CA ASN A 156 5.63 -1.25 20.23
C ASN A 156 4.49 -1.30 21.24
N ALA A 157 4.76 -1.22 22.54
CA ALA A 157 3.72 -1.14 23.57
C ALA A 157 2.82 0.09 23.38
N VAL A 158 3.41 1.28 23.16
CA VAL A 158 2.62 2.51 22.90
C VAL A 158 1.82 2.40 21.60
N LYS A 159 2.40 1.79 20.55
CA LYS A 159 1.70 1.51 19.28
C LYS A 159 0.50 0.58 19.50
N THR A 160 0.69 -0.52 20.24
CA THR A 160 -0.36 -1.49 20.54
C THR A 160 -1.48 -0.85 21.33
N LEU A 161 -1.18 0.02 22.30
CA LEU A 161 -2.19 0.73 23.08
C LEU A 161 -3.06 1.65 22.21
N ASN A 162 -2.44 2.43 21.32
CA ASN A 162 -3.18 3.28 20.37
C ASN A 162 -4.05 2.44 19.42
N ASN A 163 -3.48 1.38 18.84
CA ASN A 163 -4.18 0.51 17.90
C ASN A 163 -5.33 -0.26 18.58
N GLY A 164 -5.18 -0.62 19.85
CA GLY A 164 -6.20 -1.29 20.66
C GLY A 164 -7.48 -0.46 20.83
N SER A 165 -7.39 0.87 20.73
CA SER A 165 -8.57 1.75 20.79
C SER A 165 -9.56 1.45 19.65
N SER A 166 -9.06 1.15 18.45
CA SER A 166 -9.89 0.78 17.30
C SER A 166 -10.68 -0.51 17.54
N GLY A 167 -10.05 -1.51 18.15
CA GLY A 167 -10.72 -2.76 18.52
C GLY A 167 -11.74 -2.57 19.64
N ALA A 168 -11.45 -1.70 20.61
CA ALA A 168 -12.38 -1.38 21.68
C ALA A 168 -13.69 -0.75 21.16
N PHE A 169 -13.63 0.08 20.11
CA PHE A 169 -14.83 0.67 19.50
C PHE A 169 -15.82 -0.37 18.95
N SER A 170 -15.33 -1.54 18.53
CA SER A 170 -16.15 -2.62 17.95
C SER A 170 -16.63 -3.65 18.97
N SER A 171 -16.14 -3.60 20.22
CA SER A 171 -16.52 -4.57 21.25
C SER A 171 -17.65 -4.02 22.13
N PRO A 172 -18.85 -4.64 22.14
CA PRO A 172 -19.99 -4.20 22.96
C PRO A 172 -19.73 -4.36 24.47
N TYR A 173 -18.66 -5.05 24.86
CA TYR A 173 -18.28 -5.30 26.24
C TYR A 173 -17.31 -4.24 26.80
N THR A 174 -17.10 -3.13 26.09
CA THR A 174 -16.23 -2.03 26.56
C THR A 174 -16.99 -0.72 26.66
N ILE A 175 -16.57 0.16 27.59
CA ILE A 175 -17.12 1.53 27.73
C ILE A 175 -16.86 2.42 26.50
N LEU A 176 -15.95 2.00 25.62
CA LEU A 176 -15.59 2.72 24.40
C LEU A 176 -16.43 2.29 23.20
N TYR A 177 -17.36 1.33 23.38
CA TYR A 177 -18.18 0.81 22.29
C TYR A 177 -18.91 1.93 21.53
N ASN A 178 -18.60 2.05 20.24
CA ASN A 178 -19.33 2.89 19.32
C ASN A 178 -19.29 2.25 17.94
N GLN A 179 -20.41 1.65 17.56
CA GLN A 179 -20.60 0.95 16.28
C GLN A 179 -20.16 1.76 15.05
N SER A 180 -20.27 3.10 15.10
CA SER A 180 -19.88 3.97 13.99
C SER A 180 -18.39 4.33 13.95
N SER A 181 -17.69 4.29 15.09
CA SER A 181 -16.31 4.80 15.17
C SER A 181 -15.33 3.97 14.34
N HIS A 182 -15.44 2.65 14.37
CA HIS A 182 -14.52 1.77 13.63
C HIS A 182 -14.72 1.86 12.11
N SER A 183 -15.97 1.95 11.65
CA SER A 183 -16.28 2.12 10.21
C SER A 183 -15.85 3.51 9.71
N VAL A 184 -15.96 4.55 10.53
CA VAL A 184 -15.46 5.90 10.22
C VAL A 184 -13.94 5.92 10.13
N LEU A 185 -13.23 5.30 11.08
CA LEU A 185 -11.77 5.22 11.06
C LEU A 185 -11.28 4.52 9.78
N THR A 186 -11.81 3.33 9.50
CA THR A 186 -11.37 2.51 8.36
C THR A 186 -11.75 3.11 7.02
N SER A 187 -12.89 3.80 6.91
CA SER A 187 -13.29 4.50 5.68
C SER A 187 -12.44 5.75 5.44
N THR A 188 -12.08 6.49 6.48
CA THR A 188 -11.14 7.62 6.39
C THR A 188 -9.74 7.17 5.96
N CYS A 189 -9.26 6.04 6.49
CA CYS A 189 -7.99 5.43 6.07
C CYS A 189 -8.00 5.07 4.58
N ARG A 190 -9.05 4.37 4.13
CA ARG A 190 -9.23 4.00 2.73
C ARG A 190 -9.33 5.20 1.81
N THR A 191 -9.99 6.27 2.24
CA THR A 191 -10.15 7.48 1.43
C THR A 191 -8.79 8.13 1.15
N ALA A 192 -7.93 8.28 2.16
CA ALA A 192 -6.58 8.79 1.95
C ALA A 192 -5.74 7.90 1.03
N THR A 193 -5.79 6.59 1.26
CA THR A 193 -5.07 5.64 0.40
C THR A 193 -5.60 5.69 -1.05
N SER A 194 -6.90 5.85 -1.25
CA SER A 194 -7.50 6.06 -2.58
C SER A 194 -7.03 7.36 -3.23
N PHE A 195 -7.00 8.47 -2.48
CA PHE A 195 -6.44 9.74 -2.96
C PHE A 195 -4.97 9.59 -3.35
N ALA A 196 -4.14 8.99 -2.51
CA ALA A 196 -2.73 8.78 -2.78
C ALA A 196 -2.53 7.93 -4.04
N ASN A 197 -3.24 6.80 -4.17
CA ASN A 197 -3.15 5.96 -5.36
C ASN A 197 -3.62 6.70 -6.62
N ALA A 198 -4.80 7.35 -6.58
CA ALA A 198 -5.35 8.05 -7.75
C ALA A 198 -4.46 9.23 -8.18
N ALA A 199 -3.95 9.99 -7.21
CA ALA A 199 -3.03 11.09 -7.46
C ALA A 199 -1.72 10.62 -8.06
N ASN A 200 -1.13 9.54 -7.54
CA ASN A 200 0.14 9.03 -8.05
C ASN A 200 -0.03 8.39 -9.42
N GLU A 201 -1.15 7.66 -9.68
CA GLU A 201 -1.48 7.17 -11.02
C GLU A 201 -1.56 8.31 -12.04
N ARG A 202 -2.20 9.43 -11.68
CA ARG A 202 -2.28 10.62 -12.54
C ARG A 202 -0.93 11.31 -12.68
N LEU A 203 -0.27 11.63 -11.58
CA LEU A 203 0.95 12.43 -11.54
C LEU A 203 2.12 11.72 -12.21
N LEU A 204 2.36 10.45 -11.84
CA LEU A 204 3.55 9.70 -12.24
C LEU A 204 3.36 8.95 -13.55
N GLY A 205 2.13 8.48 -13.82
CA GLY A 205 1.83 7.59 -14.95
C GLY A 205 0.85 8.16 -15.97
N GLY A 206 0.30 9.36 -15.74
CA GLY A 206 -0.67 10.00 -16.61
C GLY A 206 -2.06 9.35 -16.60
N ARG A 207 -2.33 8.46 -15.65
CA ARG A 207 -3.53 7.61 -15.65
C ARG A 207 -4.68 8.23 -14.87
N ARG A 208 -5.83 8.33 -15.51
CA ARG A 208 -7.11 8.74 -14.91
C ARG A 208 -8.05 7.54 -14.89
N HIS A 209 -8.88 7.43 -13.85
CA HIS A 209 -9.80 6.30 -13.76
C HIS A 209 -11.11 6.60 -14.51
N TYR A 210 -11.08 6.46 -15.84
CA TYR A 210 -12.22 6.65 -16.72
C TYR A 210 -12.96 5.34 -16.97
N ASP A 211 -13.59 4.82 -15.92
CA ASP A 211 -14.38 3.57 -15.95
C ASP A 211 -15.62 3.64 -16.84
N THR A 212 -16.11 4.84 -17.16
CA THR A 212 -17.25 5.07 -18.05
C THR A 212 -17.02 6.29 -18.94
N PRO A 213 -17.70 6.40 -20.09
CA PRO A 213 -17.62 7.60 -20.93
C PRO A 213 -18.05 8.88 -20.21
N ASN A 214 -19.09 8.81 -19.37
CA ASN A 214 -19.54 9.97 -18.59
C ASN A 214 -18.46 10.49 -17.64
N ARG A 215 -17.63 9.60 -17.08
CA ARG A 215 -16.54 10.01 -16.19
C ARG A 215 -15.51 10.92 -16.87
N VAL A 216 -15.35 10.80 -18.19
CA VAL A 216 -14.51 11.70 -18.98
C VAL A 216 -15.09 13.11 -18.94
N ILE A 217 -16.39 13.23 -19.22
CA ILE A 217 -17.13 14.50 -19.18
C ILE A 217 -17.12 15.10 -17.77
N ASP A 218 -17.42 14.31 -16.73
CA ASP A 218 -17.35 14.76 -15.32
C ASP A 218 -16.00 15.42 -15.01
N HIS A 219 -14.90 14.85 -15.54
CA HIS A 219 -13.57 15.41 -15.31
C HIS A 219 -13.36 16.73 -16.04
N PHE A 220 -13.83 16.87 -17.29
CA PHE A 220 -13.84 18.17 -17.98
C PHE A 220 -14.60 19.21 -17.18
N LEU A 221 -15.82 18.89 -16.72
CA LEU A 221 -16.64 19.82 -15.95
C LEU A 221 -15.96 20.24 -14.65
N SER A 222 -15.34 19.29 -13.93
CA SER A 222 -14.54 19.61 -12.75
C SER A 222 -13.36 20.54 -13.10
N ILE A 223 -12.62 20.26 -14.16
CA ILE A 223 -11.47 21.07 -14.58
C ILE A 223 -11.91 22.47 -14.98
N GLY A 224 -12.94 22.59 -15.82
CA GLY A 224 -13.46 23.86 -16.32
C GLY A 224 -14.03 24.76 -15.21
N THR A 225 -14.68 24.17 -14.20
CA THR A 225 -15.31 24.94 -13.12
C THR A 225 -14.36 25.29 -11.97
N LEU A 226 -13.32 24.49 -11.72
CA LEU A 226 -12.42 24.68 -10.56
C LEU A 226 -11.07 25.34 -10.89
N THR A 227 -10.74 25.52 -12.18
CA THR A 227 -9.46 26.09 -12.60
C THR A 227 -9.53 27.62 -12.72
N ASP A 228 -8.56 28.34 -12.14
CA ASP A 228 -8.36 29.76 -12.50
C ASP A 228 -7.59 29.83 -13.82
N PHE A 229 -8.33 29.98 -14.92
CA PHE A 229 -7.75 30.04 -16.27
C PHE A 229 -6.87 31.26 -16.52
N ARG A 230 -6.94 32.31 -15.70
CA ARG A 230 -6.04 33.46 -15.83
C ARG A 230 -4.65 33.10 -15.34
N GLU A 231 -4.54 32.48 -14.16
CA GLU A 231 -3.26 32.00 -13.64
C GLU A 231 -2.71 30.86 -14.50
N PHE A 232 -3.58 29.95 -14.96
CA PHE A 232 -3.18 28.88 -15.87
C PHE A 232 -2.65 29.42 -17.21
N GLY A 233 -3.33 30.38 -17.83
CA GLY A 233 -2.86 31.01 -19.06
C GLY A 233 -1.48 31.68 -18.90
N GLN A 234 -1.24 32.33 -17.77
CA GLN A 234 0.08 32.93 -17.47
C GLN A 234 1.20 31.90 -17.43
N ILE A 235 0.99 30.72 -16.82
CA ILE A 235 2.04 29.69 -16.79
C ILE A 235 2.23 29.02 -18.16
N VAL A 236 1.17 28.94 -18.98
CA VAL A 236 1.26 28.43 -20.35
C VAL A 236 2.17 29.34 -21.17
N GLU A 237 2.03 30.67 -21.04
CA GLU A 237 2.90 31.64 -21.70
C GLU A 237 4.31 31.67 -21.10
N GLU A 238 4.44 31.78 -19.77
CA GLU A 238 5.72 31.94 -19.07
C GLU A 238 6.66 30.74 -19.29
N PHE A 239 6.11 29.52 -19.32
CA PHE A 239 6.88 28.29 -19.54
C PHE A 239 6.77 27.75 -20.96
N ASN A 240 6.11 28.48 -21.87
CA ASN A 240 5.88 28.10 -23.26
C ASN A 240 5.32 26.66 -23.39
N LEU A 241 4.25 26.38 -22.65
CA LEU A 241 3.60 25.08 -22.66
C LEU A 241 2.82 24.87 -23.95
N HIS A 242 2.96 23.69 -24.55
CA HIS A 242 2.17 23.25 -25.69
C HIS A 242 0.69 23.21 -25.31
N ILE A 243 -0.17 23.75 -26.18
CA ILE A 243 -1.63 23.61 -26.04
C ILE A 243 -2.05 22.35 -26.79
N PRO A 244 -2.53 21.29 -26.12
CA PRO A 244 -2.91 20.05 -26.79
C PRO A 244 -3.99 20.28 -27.85
N THR A 245 -3.76 19.66 -29.00
CA THR A 245 -4.78 19.51 -30.03
C THR A 245 -5.93 18.62 -29.55
N VAL A 246 -7.02 18.59 -30.32
CA VAL A 246 -8.12 17.67 -30.06
C VAL A 246 -7.63 16.22 -30.07
N ASP A 247 -6.80 15.84 -31.04
CA ASP A 247 -6.30 14.47 -31.17
C ASP A 247 -5.37 14.07 -30.03
N GLU A 248 -4.47 14.95 -29.60
CA GLU A 248 -3.62 14.71 -28.43
C GLU A 248 -4.45 14.59 -27.14
N THR A 249 -5.51 15.40 -27.01
CA THR A 249 -6.44 15.31 -25.88
C THR A 249 -7.19 13.98 -25.88
N MET A 250 -7.68 13.54 -27.04
CA MET A 250 -8.32 12.23 -27.20
C MET A 250 -7.35 11.09 -26.93
N GLU A 251 -6.07 11.20 -27.30
CA GLU A 251 -5.05 10.21 -26.97
C GLU A 251 -4.90 10.04 -25.44
N VAL A 252 -4.89 11.14 -24.68
CA VAL A 252 -4.82 11.12 -23.21
C VAL A 252 -6.06 10.46 -22.60
N ILE A 253 -7.24 10.71 -23.17
CA ILE A 253 -8.50 10.09 -22.76
C ILE A 253 -8.44 8.58 -23.00
N HIS A 254 -8.08 8.16 -24.22
CA HIS A 254 -7.95 6.75 -24.60
C HIS A 254 -6.90 6.01 -23.78
N TYR A 255 -5.78 6.66 -23.50
CA TYR A 255 -4.75 6.14 -22.61
C TYR A 255 -5.28 5.84 -21.20
N SER A 256 -6.38 6.48 -20.79
CA SER A 256 -7.02 6.30 -19.48
C SER A 256 -8.33 5.49 -19.52
N SER A 257 -8.93 5.27 -20.70
CA SER A 257 -10.25 4.64 -20.83
C SER A 257 -10.24 3.24 -21.48
N ASN A 258 -9.27 2.94 -22.36
CA ASN A 258 -9.30 1.74 -23.21
C ASN A 258 -9.25 0.41 -22.45
N ASP A 259 -8.77 0.43 -21.19
CA ASP A 259 -8.76 -0.76 -20.34
C ASP A 259 -10.13 -1.09 -19.71
N TYR A 260 -11.12 -0.20 -19.89
CA TYR A 260 -12.43 -0.30 -19.23
C TYR A 260 -13.58 -0.47 -20.22
N TRP A 261 -13.55 0.25 -21.33
CA TRP A 261 -14.64 0.24 -22.30
C TRP A 261 -14.17 0.55 -23.72
N ILE A 262 -14.89 0.00 -24.69
CA ILE A 262 -14.79 0.32 -26.12
C ILE A 262 -16.19 0.66 -26.59
N ASN A 263 -16.45 1.93 -26.89
CA ASN A 263 -17.77 2.42 -27.28
C ASN A 263 -17.64 3.53 -28.34
N PRO A 264 -17.75 3.20 -29.64
CA PRO A 264 -17.56 4.17 -30.72
C PRO A 264 -18.54 5.35 -30.70
N GLU A 265 -19.78 5.12 -30.25
CA GLU A 265 -20.80 6.16 -30.19
C GLU A 265 -20.50 7.17 -29.08
N ALA A 266 -20.08 6.66 -27.92
CA ALA A 266 -19.65 7.51 -26.82
C ALA A 266 -18.34 8.23 -27.14
N ASP A 267 -17.41 7.57 -27.83
CA ASP A 267 -16.15 8.16 -28.28
C ASP A 267 -16.39 9.36 -29.20
N LYS A 268 -17.32 9.22 -30.16
CA LYS A 268 -17.73 10.32 -31.05
C LYS A 268 -18.29 11.52 -30.27
N LYS A 269 -19.13 11.26 -29.26
CA LYS A 269 -19.71 12.32 -28.41
C LYS A 269 -18.65 13.01 -27.57
N ILE A 270 -17.71 12.26 -27.01
CA ILE A 270 -16.57 12.82 -26.26
C ILE A 270 -15.73 13.67 -27.20
N ARG A 271 -15.35 13.17 -28.38
CA ARG A 271 -14.58 13.94 -29.36
C ARG A 271 -15.26 15.25 -29.72
N GLN A 272 -16.55 15.23 -30.04
CA GLN A 272 -17.30 16.45 -30.34
C GLN A 272 -17.25 17.45 -29.17
N TYR A 273 -17.36 16.97 -27.94
CA TYR A 273 -17.21 17.82 -26.75
C TYR A 273 -15.80 18.42 -26.64
N VAL A 274 -14.75 17.63 -26.91
CA VAL A 274 -13.35 18.10 -26.93
C VAL A 274 -13.10 19.13 -28.04
N GLU A 275 -13.71 18.96 -29.21
CA GLU A 275 -13.64 19.90 -30.34
C GLU A 275 -14.18 21.26 -29.95
N ASN A 276 -15.29 21.28 -29.21
CA ASN A 276 -15.91 22.51 -28.72
C ASN A 276 -15.20 23.10 -27.49
N THR A 277 -14.46 22.30 -26.73
CA THR A 277 -13.78 22.76 -25.51
C THR A 277 -12.62 23.72 -25.84
N PRO A 278 -12.47 24.88 -25.17
CA PRO A 278 -11.38 25.81 -25.42
C PRO A 278 -9.99 25.19 -25.22
N GLY A 279 -8.98 25.71 -25.95
CA GLY A 279 -7.62 25.17 -25.92
C GLY A 279 -6.98 25.18 -24.52
N LEU A 280 -7.16 26.24 -23.74
CA LEU A 280 -6.65 26.31 -22.36
C LEU A 280 -7.31 25.29 -21.43
N GLU A 281 -8.61 25.02 -21.61
CA GLU A 281 -9.30 24.00 -20.82
C GLU A 281 -8.85 22.59 -21.18
N ARG A 282 -8.62 22.31 -22.48
CA ARG A 282 -7.98 21.05 -22.91
C ARG A 282 -6.59 20.89 -22.29
N ALA A 283 -5.77 21.95 -22.32
CA ALA A 283 -4.45 21.93 -21.70
C ALA A 283 -4.52 21.68 -20.19
N ALA A 284 -5.46 22.31 -19.48
CA ALA A 284 -5.68 22.07 -18.05
C ALA A 284 -6.07 20.61 -17.77
N LEU A 285 -6.98 20.01 -18.54
CA LEU A 285 -7.34 18.60 -18.39
C LEU A 285 -6.13 17.68 -18.51
N VAL A 286 -5.25 17.97 -19.48
CA VAL A 286 -4.07 17.14 -19.77
C VAL A 286 -2.98 17.31 -18.70
N TYR A 287 -2.76 18.51 -18.19
CA TYR A 287 -1.59 18.81 -17.34
C TYR A 287 -1.86 18.90 -15.83
N MET A 288 -3.09 19.18 -15.40
CA MET A 288 -3.40 19.41 -14.00
C MET A 288 -3.14 18.17 -13.14
N GLY A 289 -2.14 18.24 -12.26
CA GLY A 289 -1.69 17.11 -11.45
C GLY A 289 -1.16 15.92 -12.25
N ASP A 290 -0.68 16.14 -13.47
CA ASP A 290 -0.18 15.12 -14.40
C ASP A 290 1.18 15.54 -14.98
N MET A 291 2.26 15.13 -14.30
CA MET A 291 3.61 15.42 -14.76
C MET A 291 4.02 14.54 -15.95
N PHE A 292 3.43 13.35 -16.09
CA PHE A 292 3.75 12.42 -17.16
C PHE A 292 3.40 13.00 -18.54
N HIS A 293 2.18 13.52 -18.71
CA HIS A 293 1.78 14.14 -19.98
C HIS A 293 2.41 15.52 -20.18
N LEU A 294 2.74 16.25 -19.11
CA LEU A 294 3.62 17.42 -19.20
C LEU A 294 4.97 17.04 -19.81
N ALA A 295 5.62 15.98 -19.33
CA ALA A 295 6.89 15.50 -19.88
C ALA A 295 6.76 14.99 -21.32
N LYS A 296 5.64 14.35 -21.66
CA LYS A 296 5.37 13.87 -23.02
C LYS A 296 5.28 15.01 -24.04
N PHE A 297 4.51 16.06 -23.73
CA PHE A 297 4.23 17.14 -24.68
C PHE A 297 5.19 18.34 -24.53
N ASN A 298 5.93 18.42 -23.43
CA ASN A 298 6.85 19.52 -23.11
C ASN A 298 8.22 19.01 -22.63
N ASP A 299 8.78 18.03 -23.36
CA ASP A 299 10.00 17.29 -22.97
C ASP A 299 11.17 18.22 -22.61
N GLY A 300 11.45 19.23 -23.44
CA GLY A 300 12.54 20.18 -23.19
C GLY A 300 12.39 20.95 -21.88
N MET A 301 11.22 21.56 -21.66
CA MET A 301 10.93 22.31 -20.43
C MET A 301 11.03 21.39 -19.20
N MET A 302 10.46 20.20 -19.27
CA MET A 302 10.47 19.24 -18.17
C MET A 302 11.88 18.71 -17.87
N ARG A 303 12.72 18.49 -18.89
CA ARG A 303 14.13 18.13 -18.69
C ARG A 303 14.90 19.26 -18.00
N ASP A 304 14.68 20.51 -18.40
CA ASP A 304 15.31 21.67 -17.74
C ASP A 304 14.86 21.79 -16.28
N PHE A 305 13.56 21.59 -16.01
CA PHE A 305 13.02 21.57 -14.65
C PHE A 305 13.68 20.48 -13.79
N PHE A 306 13.74 19.24 -14.27
CA PHE A 306 14.38 18.15 -13.53
C PHE A 306 15.90 18.35 -13.38
N LYS A 307 16.59 18.81 -14.43
CA LYS A 307 18.02 19.12 -14.37
C LYS A 307 18.35 20.14 -13.29
N ALA A 308 17.51 21.16 -13.14
CA ALA A 308 17.66 22.15 -12.07
C ALA A 308 17.45 21.51 -10.69
N LEU A 309 16.39 20.71 -10.51
CA LEU A 309 16.06 20.08 -9.23
C LEU A 309 17.09 19.05 -8.77
N ILE A 310 17.67 18.28 -9.70
CA ILE A 310 18.69 17.27 -9.40
C ILE A 310 20.12 17.84 -9.48
N SER A 311 20.31 19.15 -9.52
CA SER A 311 21.66 19.74 -9.58
C SER A 311 22.50 19.36 -8.35
N LYS A 312 23.83 19.23 -8.52
CA LYS A 312 24.79 19.06 -7.42
C LYS A 312 25.24 20.40 -6.81
N GLU A 313 24.77 21.52 -7.37
CA GLU A 313 25.09 22.85 -6.88
C GLU A 313 24.60 23.06 -5.43
N VAL A 314 25.24 24.02 -4.77
CA VAL A 314 24.95 24.40 -3.40
C VAL A 314 24.74 25.90 -3.33
N PHE A 315 23.99 26.35 -2.33
CA PHE A 315 23.73 27.76 -2.12
C PHE A 315 25.03 28.49 -1.79
N ASP A 316 25.37 29.46 -2.63
CA ASP A 316 26.66 30.16 -2.67
C ASP A 316 26.62 31.52 -1.94
N GLU A 317 25.43 32.04 -1.65
CA GLU A 317 25.26 33.28 -0.88
C GLU A 317 25.56 33.08 0.62
N GLU A 318 25.86 34.18 1.31
CA GLU A 318 26.23 34.16 2.73
C GLU A 318 25.05 33.77 3.64
N VAL A 319 25.27 32.76 4.49
CA VAL A 319 24.30 32.31 5.51
C VAL A 319 24.73 32.84 6.88
N THR A 320 23.98 33.81 7.41
CA THR A 320 24.27 34.47 8.68
C THR A 320 23.65 33.77 9.90
N ASP A 321 22.55 33.04 9.71
CA ASP A 321 21.83 32.30 10.76
C ASP A 321 21.54 30.87 10.32
N TRP A 322 22.40 29.96 10.75
CA TRP A 322 22.35 28.55 10.40
C TRP A 322 21.20 27.79 11.08
N ASP A 323 20.82 28.19 12.31
CA ASP A 323 19.71 27.56 13.02
C ASP A 323 18.37 27.94 12.39
N LYS A 324 18.21 29.20 11.94
CA LYS A 324 17.04 29.60 11.14
C LYS A 324 17.01 28.88 9.80
N ALA A 325 18.13 28.82 9.08
CA ALA A 325 18.21 28.11 7.80
C ALA A 325 17.81 26.63 7.93
N LEU A 326 18.38 25.91 8.92
CA LEU A 326 18.07 24.50 9.17
C LEU A 326 16.58 24.25 9.45
N LYS A 327 15.91 25.18 10.15
CA LYS A 327 14.47 25.06 10.46
C LYS A 327 13.57 25.13 9.22
N THR A 328 14.03 25.75 8.13
CA THR A 328 13.27 25.83 6.87
C THR A 328 13.29 24.52 6.08
N ILE A 329 14.27 23.64 6.33
CA ILE A 329 14.43 22.37 5.61
C ILE A 329 13.52 21.31 6.27
N ASP A 330 12.43 20.96 5.59
CA ASP A 330 11.45 20.01 6.09
C ASP A 330 11.93 18.55 6.03
N GLY A 331 11.19 17.64 6.67
CA GLY A 331 11.56 16.23 6.78
C GLY A 331 11.74 15.53 5.43
N ASP A 332 10.88 15.79 4.45
CA ASP A 332 10.99 15.13 3.14
C ASP A 332 12.17 15.69 2.34
N MET A 333 12.45 16.98 2.51
CA MET A 333 13.62 17.61 1.90
C MET A 333 14.92 17.04 2.47
N LYS A 334 14.97 16.77 3.79
CA LYS A 334 16.11 16.08 4.42
C LYS A 334 16.29 14.67 3.85
N ILE A 335 15.21 13.95 3.57
CA ILE A 335 15.25 12.61 2.96
C ILE A 335 15.91 12.69 1.58
N VAL A 336 15.42 13.54 0.67
CA VAL A 336 15.98 13.62 -0.69
C VAL A 336 17.42 14.15 -0.69
N ILE A 337 17.76 15.12 0.16
CA ILE A 337 19.15 15.62 0.28
C ILE A 337 20.09 14.52 0.77
N SER A 338 19.65 13.69 1.73
CA SER A 338 20.47 12.58 2.23
C SER A 338 20.82 11.57 1.13
N GLN A 339 19.90 11.38 0.17
CA GLN A 339 20.12 10.50 -0.98
C GLN A 339 20.97 11.18 -2.06
N PHE A 340 20.94 12.51 -2.18
CA PHE A 340 21.72 13.26 -3.16
C PHE A 340 23.17 13.47 -2.74
N ARG A 341 23.41 13.58 -1.43
CA ARG A 341 24.71 13.92 -0.85
C ARG A 341 25.33 12.74 -0.12
N THR A 342 25.40 11.58 -0.79
CA THR A 342 26.07 10.39 -0.24
C THR A 342 27.58 10.57 -0.08
N ASP A 343 28.14 11.61 -0.71
CA ASP A 343 29.50 12.11 -0.47
C ASP A 343 29.67 12.74 0.93
N ILE A 344 28.59 13.26 1.53
CA ILE A 344 28.58 13.87 2.87
C ILE A 344 27.86 13.01 3.91
N VAL A 345 26.71 12.42 3.56
CA VAL A 345 25.91 11.57 4.43
C VAL A 345 26.36 10.12 4.23
N PRO A 346 27.14 9.54 5.16
CA PRO A 346 27.66 8.19 4.97
C PRO A 346 26.52 7.16 5.00
N VAL A 347 26.73 6.01 4.34
CA VAL A 347 25.81 4.88 4.43
C VAL A 347 25.62 4.47 5.90
N GLY A 348 24.37 4.24 6.30
CA GLY A 348 23.99 3.97 7.68
C GLY A 348 23.76 5.22 8.53
N LYS A 349 23.87 6.43 7.97
CA LYS A 349 23.57 7.70 8.66
C LYS A 349 22.42 8.44 7.97
N ALA A 350 21.74 9.30 8.72
CA ALA A 350 20.71 10.22 8.24
C ALA A 350 21.22 11.67 8.21
N PHE A 351 20.47 12.58 7.59
CA PHE A 351 20.78 14.02 7.52
C PHE A 351 21.29 14.61 8.84
N GLY A 352 20.60 14.31 9.96
CA GLY A 352 20.92 14.87 11.27
C GLY A 352 22.20 14.33 11.91
N ASP A 353 22.63 13.12 11.51
CA ASP A 353 23.80 12.46 12.09
C ASP A 353 25.12 13.08 11.62
N VAL A 354 25.09 13.89 10.56
CA VAL A 354 26.26 14.63 10.06
C VAL A 354 26.62 15.81 10.97
N ARG A 355 25.67 16.29 11.80
CA ARG A 355 25.94 17.36 12.76
C ARG A 355 26.87 16.80 13.86
N LYS A 356 28.01 17.45 14.08
CA LYS A 356 29.04 16.99 15.01
C LYS A 356 28.72 17.39 16.45
N LYS A 357 29.04 16.50 17.37
CA LYS A 357 28.98 16.72 18.82
C LYS A 357 30.36 16.54 19.44
N ASP A 358 30.56 17.20 20.57
CA ASP A 358 31.66 16.94 21.49
C ASP A 358 31.45 15.57 22.14
N GLU A 359 32.45 14.69 22.04
CA GLU A 359 32.35 13.28 22.46
C GLU A 359 32.19 13.12 23.98
N ASP A 360 32.75 14.04 24.76
CA ASP A 360 32.74 13.98 26.23
C ASP A 360 31.46 14.55 26.82
N THR A 361 30.89 15.58 26.19
CA THR A 361 29.75 16.34 26.72
C THR A 361 28.43 16.06 26.01
N ASP A 362 28.44 15.35 24.87
CA ASP A 362 27.30 15.13 23.97
C ASP A 362 26.60 16.44 23.51
N LYS A 363 27.30 17.58 23.60
CA LYS A 363 26.82 18.89 23.14
C LYS A 363 27.21 19.12 21.69
N TRP A 364 26.37 19.84 20.95
CA TRP A 364 26.69 20.23 19.57
C TRP A 364 27.93 21.11 19.52
N LEU A 365 28.86 20.80 18.60
CA LEU A 365 29.99 21.69 18.33
C LEU A 365 29.49 23.01 17.73
N PRO A 366 30.22 24.13 17.93
CA PRO A 366 29.83 25.41 17.37
C PRO A 366 29.87 25.39 15.84
N TRP A 367 29.12 26.31 15.20
CA TRP A 367 28.88 26.26 13.76
C TRP A 367 30.15 26.33 12.90
N ASP A 368 31.20 27.01 13.36
CA ASP A 368 32.52 27.07 12.70
C ASP A 368 33.18 25.70 12.52
N GLN A 369 32.76 24.67 13.27
CA GLN A 369 33.25 23.29 13.18
C GLN A 369 32.26 22.32 12.50
N GLN A 370 31.23 22.85 11.83
CA GLN A 370 30.13 22.09 11.23
C GLN A 370 30.14 22.10 9.69
N ASP A 371 31.32 22.11 9.06
CA ASP A 371 31.46 22.35 7.61
C ASP A 371 30.61 21.43 6.73
N ASP A 372 30.66 20.11 6.96
CA ASP A 372 29.86 19.12 6.21
C ASP A 372 28.35 19.33 6.40
N PHE A 373 27.92 19.62 7.63
CA PHE A 373 26.52 19.87 7.94
C PHE A 373 26.03 21.20 7.35
N LYS A 374 26.89 22.23 7.33
CA LYS A 374 26.64 23.50 6.63
C LYS A 374 26.48 23.29 5.13
N GLN A 375 27.26 22.40 4.52
CA GLN A 375 27.11 22.04 3.11
C GLN A 375 25.76 21.38 2.81
N LEU A 376 25.26 20.49 3.69
CA LEU A 376 23.91 19.94 3.54
C LEU A 376 22.82 21.01 3.64
N ILE A 377 22.96 21.95 4.57
CA ILE A 377 22.03 23.08 4.70
C ILE A 377 22.06 23.92 3.41
N ARG A 378 23.25 24.22 2.86
CA ARG A 378 23.37 24.93 1.58
C ARG A 378 22.75 24.17 0.41
N THR A 379 22.84 22.85 0.36
CA THR A 379 22.12 22.05 -0.65
C THR A 379 20.60 22.23 -0.49
N GLY A 380 20.08 22.24 0.73
CA GLY A 380 18.65 22.48 0.97
C GLY A 380 18.19 23.88 0.57
N LEU A 381 18.97 24.91 0.90
CA LEU A 381 18.69 26.28 0.48
C LEU A 381 18.73 26.45 -1.05
N PHE A 382 19.66 25.76 -1.73
CA PHE A 382 19.72 25.76 -3.19
C PHE A 382 18.46 25.11 -3.79
N LEU A 383 18.02 23.98 -3.23
CA LEU A 383 16.80 23.31 -3.67
C LEU A 383 15.57 24.19 -3.44
N GLN A 384 15.47 24.89 -2.30
CA GLN A 384 14.42 25.87 -2.04
C GLN A 384 14.42 27.03 -3.05
N LYS A 385 15.60 27.61 -3.35
CA LYS A 385 15.76 28.66 -4.38
C LYS A 385 15.29 28.16 -5.76
N THR A 386 15.67 26.93 -6.09
CA THR A 386 15.28 26.28 -7.34
C THR A 386 13.77 26.04 -7.41
N ILE A 387 13.17 25.47 -6.37
CA ILE A 387 11.71 25.30 -6.27
C ILE A 387 11.00 26.66 -6.35
N GLY A 388 11.55 27.70 -5.72
CA GLY A 388 11.03 29.06 -5.75
C GLY A 388 10.93 29.65 -7.16
N ARG A 389 11.92 29.36 -8.03
CA ARG A 389 11.90 29.75 -9.45
C ARG A 389 10.71 29.16 -10.22
N TYR A 390 10.27 27.96 -9.85
CA TYR A 390 9.13 27.27 -10.47
C TYR A 390 7.85 27.35 -9.62
N SER A 391 7.80 28.27 -8.64
CA SER A 391 6.71 28.32 -7.65
C SER A 391 5.33 28.49 -8.28
N LYS A 392 5.17 29.37 -9.27
CA LYS A 392 3.89 29.55 -9.99
C LYS A 392 3.47 28.28 -10.73
N PHE A 393 4.38 27.69 -11.49
CA PHE A 393 4.15 26.43 -12.21
C PHE A 393 3.69 25.33 -11.25
N ILE A 394 4.37 25.17 -10.12
CA ILE A 394 4.02 24.19 -9.08
C ILE A 394 2.67 24.50 -8.44
N LYS A 395 2.43 25.75 -8.02
CA LYS A 395 1.19 26.15 -7.35
C LYS A 395 -0.02 25.87 -8.24
N VAL A 396 0.02 26.31 -9.49
CA VAL A 396 -1.08 26.15 -10.44
C VAL A 396 -1.33 24.67 -10.76
N LEU A 397 -0.29 23.87 -11.00
CA LEU A 397 -0.46 22.48 -11.47
C LEU A 397 -0.63 21.44 -10.37
N LEU A 398 -0.02 21.64 -9.20
CA LEU A 398 0.05 20.65 -8.12
C LEU A 398 -0.64 21.10 -6.81
N THR A 399 -0.96 22.38 -6.65
CA THR A 399 -1.55 22.94 -5.43
C THR A 399 -2.87 23.65 -5.74
N ASN A 400 -3.75 22.97 -6.47
CA ASN A 400 -5.02 23.51 -6.96
C ASN A 400 -6.24 22.73 -6.46
N LYS A 401 -7.43 23.27 -6.72
CA LYS A 401 -8.71 22.67 -6.32
C LYS A 401 -9.07 21.38 -7.08
N ASN A 402 -8.36 21.02 -8.15
CA ASN A 402 -8.65 19.84 -8.97
C ASN A 402 -8.12 18.54 -8.34
N LEU A 403 -9.00 17.90 -7.59
CA LEU A 403 -8.77 16.60 -6.97
C LEU A 403 -8.79 15.44 -7.99
N PRO A 404 -8.13 14.31 -7.71
CA PRO A 404 -8.21 13.13 -8.56
C PRO A 404 -9.65 12.61 -8.69
N VAL A 405 -10.03 12.23 -9.92
CA VAL A 405 -11.38 11.71 -10.20
C VAL A 405 -11.58 10.26 -9.72
N ASN A 406 -12.83 9.94 -9.38
CA ASN A 406 -13.31 8.57 -9.18
C ASN A 406 -12.62 7.76 -8.07
N ILE A 407 -12.15 8.42 -7.00
CA ILE A 407 -11.48 7.78 -5.86
C ILE A 407 -12.33 6.71 -5.15
N ALA A 408 -13.66 6.77 -5.29
CA ALA A 408 -14.59 5.81 -4.71
C ALA A 408 -14.52 4.44 -5.39
N ARG A 409 -14.05 4.38 -6.64
CA ARG A 409 -13.97 3.17 -7.47
C ARG A 409 -12.54 2.63 -7.57
N MET A 410 -11.61 3.09 -6.74
CA MET A 410 -10.21 2.64 -6.76
C MET A 410 -9.97 1.12 -6.68
N PRO A 411 -10.85 0.30 -6.07
CA PRO A 411 -10.70 -1.16 -6.17
C PRO A 411 -10.76 -1.71 -7.60
N ASP A 412 -11.41 -1.01 -8.52
CA ASP A 412 -11.64 -1.44 -9.91
C ASP A 412 -10.56 -0.90 -10.88
N VAL A 413 -9.58 -0.15 -10.38
CA VAL A 413 -8.60 0.55 -11.23
C VAL A 413 -7.54 -0.41 -11.79
N VAL A 414 -7.21 -0.25 -13.08
CA VAL A 414 -6.04 -0.88 -13.72
C VAL A 414 -4.83 0.04 -13.55
N ARG A 415 -3.95 -0.33 -12.62
CA ARG A 415 -2.77 0.45 -12.21
C ARG A 415 -1.63 0.35 -13.20
N LYS A 416 -0.87 1.43 -13.36
CA LYS A 416 0.42 1.43 -14.08
C LYS A 416 1.63 1.77 -13.23
N VAL A 417 1.45 2.57 -12.18
CA VAL A 417 2.56 2.97 -11.30
C VAL A 417 2.43 2.42 -9.88
N GLY A 418 1.21 2.22 -9.38
CA GLY A 418 0.94 1.67 -8.06
C GLY A 418 1.19 0.17 -8.04
N VAL A 419 2.32 -0.24 -7.46
CA VAL A 419 2.74 -1.65 -7.37
C VAL A 419 1.98 -2.38 -6.27
N VAL A 420 1.86 -1.76 -5.09
CA VAL A 420 1.12 -2.29 -3.94
C VAL A 420 0.40 -1.15 -3.23
N SER A 421 -0.76 -1.46 -2.67
CA SER A 421 -1.40 -0.59 -1.70
C SER A 421 -2.00 -1.41 -0.56
N ASP A 422 -1.83 -0.94 0.67
CA ASP A 422 -2.50 -1.43 1.87
C ASP A 422 -3.37 -0.31 2.47
N THR A 423 -4.09 -0.58 3.55
CA THR A 423 -5.07 0.32 4.18
C THR A 423 -4.50 1.71 4.50
N ASP A 424 -3.20 1.81 4.80
CA ASP A 424 -2.49 3.01 5.23
C ASP A 424 -1.19 3.27 4.46
N SER A 425 -0.96 2.58 3.34
CA SER A 425 0.28 2.73 2.57
C SER A 425 0.08 2.54 1.06
N THR A 426 0.90 3.24 0.29
CA THR A 426 0.96 3.15 -1.17
C THR A 426 2.42 3.00 -1.59
N MET A 427 2.68 2.09 -2.52
CA MET A 427 4.01 1.81 -3.07
C MET A 427 3.93 2.03 -4.58
N MET A 428 4.80 2.86 -5.12
CA MET A 428 4.77 3.30 -6.51
C MET A 428 6.14 3.20 -7.15
N THR A 429 6.18 2.96 -8.46
CA THR A 429 7.43 2.94 -9.24
C THR A 429 7.73 4.31 -9.85
N ALA A 430 9.00 4.69 -9.83
CA ALA A 430 9.55 5.85 -10.54
C ALA A 430 10.46 5.43 -11.71
N GLN A 431 10.42 4.16 -12.12
CA GLN A 431 11.31 3.59 -13.13
C GLN A 431 11.18 4.28 -14.50
N TRP A 432 9.95 4.64 -14.90
CA TRP A 432 9.72 5.37 -16.14
C TRP A 432 10.42 6.74 -16.13
N TRP A 433 10.35 7.47 -15.01
CA TRP A 433 10.96 8.80 -14.88
C TRP A 433 12.48 8.75 -15.01
N ALA A 434 13.11 7.80 -14.33
CA ALA A 434 14.55 7.58 -14.47
C ALA A 434 14.94 7.27 -15.91
N THR A 435 14.21 6.36 -16.56
CA THR A 435 14.47 5.92 -17.94
C THR A 435 14.23 7.04 -18.94
N TRP A 436 13.15 7.81 -18.81
CA TRP A 436 12.83 8.96 -19.66
C TRP A 436 13.93 10.02 -19.57
N PHE A 437 14.44 10.31 -18.38
CA PHE A 437 15.44 11.35 -18.18
C PHE A 437 16.84 10.91 -18.62
N THR A 438 17.28 9.72 -18.22
CA THR A 438 18.69 9.27 -18.37
C THR A 438 18.91 8.19 -19.43
N GLY A 439 17.85 7.55 -19.94
CA GLY A 439 17.95 6.33 -20.74
C GLY A 439 18.18 5.05 -19.93
N SER A 440 18.31 5.14 -18.60
CA SER A 440 18.50 4.02 -17.68
C SER A 440 17.61 4.15 -16.44
N TYR A 441 17.34 3.05 -15.75
CA TYR A 441 16.65 3.05 -14.46
C TYR A 441 17.59 2.89 -13.26
N PHE A 442 18.88 2.72 -13.49
CA PHE A 442 19.91 2.52 -12.47
C PHE A 442 21.04 3.55 -12.64
N GLY A 443 21.84 3.73 -11.59
CA GLY A 443 22.93 4.71 -11.53
C GLY A 443 22.57 5.97 -10.75
N GLU A 444 23.58 6.80 -10.47
CA GLU A 444 23.42 7.96 -9.57
C GLU A 444 22.39 8.96 -10.08
N GLU A 445 22.49 9.38 -11.35
CA GLU A 445 21.57 10.37 -11.92
C GLU A 445 20.13 9.85 -12.02
N ALA A 446 19.94 8.61 -12.48
CA ALA A 446 18.65 7.92 -12.52
C ALA A 446 18.01 7.87 -11.13
N THR A 447 18.81 7.54 -10.12
CA THR A 447 18.39 7.51 -8.71
C THR A 447 17.93 8.88 -8.24
N ARG A 448 18.66 9.95 -8.59
CA ARG A 448 18.31 11.32 -8.19
C ARG A 448 17.02 11.80 -8.86
N VAL A 449 16.77 11.42 -10.11
CA VAL A 449 15.50 11.67 -10.80
C VAL A 449 14.36 10.95 -10.08
N SER A 450 14.51 9.66 -9.77
CA SER A 450 13.50 8.88 -9.04
C SER A 450 13.20 9.48 -7.66
N ASP A 451 14.23 9.81 -6.88
CA ASP A 451 14.03 10.38 -5.55
C ASP A 451 13.36 11.78 -5.62
N MET A 452 13.68 12.58 -6.64
CA MET A 452 13.07 13.89 -6.82
C MET A 452 11.59 13.81 -7.23
N ILE A 453 11.21 12.94 -8.18
CA ILE A 453 9.80 12.81 -8.56
C ILE A 453 8.95 12.25 -7.40
N ILE A 454 9.53 11.37 -6.57
CA ILE A 454 8.86 10.90 -5.34
C ILE A 454 8.76 12.01 -4.29
N TYR A 455 9.74 12.90 -4.19
CA TYR A 455 9.62 14.10 -3.35
C TYR A 455 8.47 14.99 -3.82
N LEU A 456 8.36 15.27 -5.12
CA LEU A 456 7.26 16.05 -5.70
C LEU A 456 5.90 15.38 -5.46
N ALA A 457 5.81 14.06 -5.67
CA ALA A 457 4.60 13.28 -5.38
C ALA A 457 4.21 13.36 -3.91
N THR A 458 5.17 13.27 -2.99
CA THR A 458 4.92 13.40 -1.54
C THR A 458 4.43 14.80 -1.19
N GLN A 459 4.99 15.85 -1.80
CA GLN A 459 4.51 17.21 -1.57
C GLN A 459 3.11 17.43 -2.16
N HIS A 460 2.82 16.94 -3.36
CA HIS A 460 1.48 16.99 -3.96
C HIS A 460 0.44 16.26 -3.10
N MET A 461 0.78 15.07 -2.58
CA MET A 461 -0.10 14.32 -1.68
C MET A 461 -0.41 15.10 -0.39
N ARG A 462 0.53 15.85 0.17
CA ARG A 462 0.28 16.67 1.37
C ARG A 462 -0.81 17.72 1.12
N HIS A 463 -0.81 18.36 -0.06
CA HIS A 463 -1.87 19.27 -0.46
C HIS A 463 -3.23 18.55 -0.54
N LEU A 464 -3.28 17.41 -1.24
CA LEU A 464 -4.52 16.64 -1.40
C LEU A 464 -5.10 16.15 -0.06
N MET A 465 -4.25 15.69 0.86
CA MET A 465 -4.70 15.27 2.20
C MET A 465 -5.24 16.44 3.03
N ALA A 466 -4.66 17.64 2.87
CA ALA A 466 -5.16 18.84 3.52
C ALA A 466 -6.53 19.26 2.95
N SER A 467 -6.68 19.26 1.62
CA SER A 467 -7.96 19.52 0.95
C SER A 467 -9.04 18.50 1.37
N MET A 468 -8.71 17.21 1.39
CA MET A 468 -9.60 16.17 1.90
C MET A 468 -9.99 16.40 3.36
N SER A 469 -9.02 16.71 4.22
CA SER A 469 -9.26 16.97 5.65
C SER A 469 -10.20 18.17 5.84
N LYS A 470 -10.00 19.25 5.07
CA LYS A 470 -10.87 20.43 5.10
C LYS A 470 -12.28 20.10 4.62
N ASN A 471 -12.44 19.36 3.52
CA ASN A 471 -13.74 18.92 3.01
C ASN A 471 -14.51 18.04 4.01
N MET A 472 -13.79 17.20 4.76
CA MET A 472 -14.35 16.42 5.88
C MET A 472 -14.78 17.28 7.09
N GLY A 473 -14.35 18.55 7.17
CA GLY A 473 -14.66 19.44 8.30
C GLY A 473 -13.64 19.36 9.44
N VAL A 474 -12.42 18.89 9.19
CA VAL A 474 -11.33 18.95 10.18
C VAL A 474 -10.96 20.41 10.45
N HIS A 475 -10.72 20.76 11.72
CA HIS A 475 -10.34 22.11 12.14
C HIS A 475 -9.08 22.59 11.40
N THR A 476 -9.05 23.86 11.00
CA THR A 476 -7.99 24.46 10.17
C THR A 476 -6.59 24.21 10.72
N ASP A 477 -6.40 24.28 12.04
CA ASP A 477 -5.08 24.03 12.65
C ASP A 477 -4.55 22.61 12.49
N ARG A 478 -5.43 21.65 12.15
CA ARG A 478 -5.15 20.22 12.13
C ARG A 478 -5.17 19.60 10.73
N ILE A 479 -5.45 20.36 9.67
CA ILE A 479 -5.61 19.83 8.30
C ILE A 479 -4.36 19.11 7.78
N PHE A 480 -3.18 19.46 8.29
CA PHE A 480 -1.90 18.82 7.95
C PHE A 480 -1.50 17.66 8.87
N LEU A 481 -2.31 17.32 9.89
CA LEU A 481 -1.99 16.18 10.78
C LEU A 481 -2.07 14.86 10.04
N TYR A 482 -2.98 14.75 9.07
CA TYR A 482 -3.12 13.55 8.29
C TYR A 482 -2.26 13.65 7.03
N ALA A 483 -1.15 12.92 7.01
CA ALA A 483 -0.17 12.97 5.93
C ALA A 483 0.43 11.59 5.67
N ALA A 484 0.74 11.31 4.41
CA ALA A 484 1.56 10.16 4.03
C ALA A 484 3.03 10.49 4.28
N LYS A 485 3.77 9.53 4.84
CA LYS A 485 5.22 9.66 5.07
C LYS A 485 5.97 8.89 3.98
N ASN A 486 7.01 9.51 3.42
CA ASN A 486 7.97 8.77 2.60
C ASN A 486 8.89 7.94 3.52
N GLU A 487 8.55 6.65 3.69
CA GLU A 487 9.18 5.78 4.68
C GLU A 487 10.29 4.91 4.11
N PHE A 488 10.07 4.26 2.96
CA PHE A 488 10.95 3.24 2.44
C PHE A 488 11.28 3.47 0.96
N LYS A 489 12.54 3.18 0.60
CA LYS A 489 12.99 3.04 -0.78
C LYS A 489 13.24 1.57 -1.09
N PHE A 490 12.76 1.14 -2.24
CA PHE A 490 12.89 -0.21 -2.75
C PHE A 490 13.55 -0.18 -4.11
N ASP A 491 14.77 -0.72 -4.23
CA ASP A 491 15.48 -0.77 -5.52
C ASP A 491 15.07 -2.00 -6.35
N SER A 492 14.39 -2.96 -5.73
CA SER A 492 13.75 -4.08 -6.43
C SER A 492 12.46 -4.48 -5.72
N PHE A 493 11.43 -4.83 -6.50
CA PHE A 493 10.11 -5.19 -5.99
C PHE A 493 9.49 -6.28 -6.85
N ALA A 494 9.02 -7.37 -6.24
CA ALA A 494 8.41 -8.48 -6.95
C ALA A 494 7.05 -8.84 -6.34
N LEU A 495 6.02 -8.88 -7.20
CA LEU A 495 4.67 -9.33 -6.88
C LEU A 495 4.52 -10.78 -7.30
N THR A 496 3.99 -11.63 -6.41
CA THR A 496 3.56 -12.97 -6.82
C THR A 496 2.14 -12.93 -7.37
N THR A 497 1.72 -14.00 -8.04
CA THR A 497 0.35 -14.19 -8.54
C THR A 497 -0.70 -14.23 -7.42
N LYS A 498 -0.26 -14.41 -6.16
CA LYS A 498 -1.13 -14.52 -4.99
C LYS A 498 -1.34 -13.16 -4.35
N ALA A 499 -2.60 -12.79 -4.14
CA ALA A 499 -2.96 -11.52 -3.50
C ALA A 499 -2.22 -11.35 -2.15
N LYS A 500 -1.70 -10.14 -1.91
CA LYS A 500 -0.93 -9.77 -0.70
C LYS A 500 0.39 -10.55 -0.48
N HIS A 501 0.94 -11.16 -1.54
CA HIS A 501 2.25 -11.82 -1.49
C HIS A 501 3.25 -11.07 -2.37
N TYR A 502 4.32 -10.58 -1.76
CA TYR A 502 5.40 -9.87 -2.43
C TYR A 502 6.69 -10.00 -1.64
N PHE A 503 7.80 -9.72 -2.30
CA PHE A 503 9.09 -9.53 -1.66
C PHE A 503 9.85 -8.38 -2.31
N SER A 504 10.68 -7.71 -1.53
CA SER A 504 11.38 -6.51 -1.95
C SER A 504 12.62 -6.26 -1.08
N LEU A 505 13.53 -5.44 -1.59
CA LEU A 505 14.76 -5.05 -0.90
C LEU A 505 14.67 -3.59 -0.49
N ILE A 506 14.55 -3.35 0.82
CA ILE A 506 14.60 -2.02 1.40
C ILE A 506 16.06 -1.57 1.40
N THR A 507 16.36 -0.52 0.64
CA THR A 507 17.72 0.06 0.55
C THR A 507 17.85 1.37 1.31
N ALA A 508 16.74 2.07 1.55
CA ALA A 508 16.69 3.22 2.44
C ALA A 508 15.44 3.23 3.31
N GLN A 509 15.57 3.79 4.52
CA GLN A 509 14.45 4.08 5.40
C GLN A 509 14.56 5.53 5.91
N GLU A 510 13.54 6.35 5.66
CA GLU A 510 13.47 7.76 6.10
C GLU A 510 14.75 8.57 5.77
N GLY A 511 15.31 8.34 4.57
CA GLY A 511 16.50 9.03 4.06
C GLY A 511 17.83 8.40 4.46
N GLN A 512 17.84 7.46 5.41
CA GLN A 512 19.03 6.69 5.79
C GLN A 512 19.23 5.53 4.80
N LEU A 513 20.34 5.56 4.05
CA LEU A 513 20.77 4.40 3.26
C LEU A 513 21.23 3.28 4.19
N LEU A 514 20.77 2.05 3.95
CA LEU A 514 21.11 0.90 4.77
C LEU A 514 22.44 0.29 4.34
N THR A 515 23.30 -0.02 5.30
CA THR A 515 24.58 -0.73 5.07
C THR A 515 24.38 -2.16 4.58
N ASP A 516 23.43 -2.88 5.18
CA ASP A 516 22.89 -4.13 4.64
C ASP A 516 21.41 -3.93 4.34
N PRO A 517 21.02 -3.87 3.05
CA PRO A 517 19.63 -3.78 2.64
C PRO A 517 18.77 -4.90 3.25
N GLU A 518 17.59 -4.51 3.75
CA GLU A 518 16.67 -5.41 4.46
C GLU A 518 15.71 -6.07 3.47
N LEU A 519 15.56 -7.39 3.59
CA LEU A 519 14.58 -8.12 2.80
C LEU A 519 13.20 -7.98 3.45
N GLU A 520 12.29 -7.27 2.79
CA GLU A 520 10.89 -7.25 3.14
C GLU A 520 10.17 -8.39 2.41
N VAL A 521 9.47 -9.24 3.18
CA VAL A 521 8.66 -10.33 2.63
C VAL A 521 7.26 -10.19 3.20
N LYS A 522 6.23 -10.16 2.35
CA LYS A 522 4.83 -10.17 2.75
C LYS A 522 4.10 -11.32 2.07
N GLY A 523 3.12 -11.89 2.77
CA GLY A 523 2.42 -13.09 2.33
C GLY A 523 2.58 -14.25 3.32
N VAL A 524 1.52 -15.06 3.43
CA VAL A 524 1.50 -16.20 4.36
C VAL A 524 2.31 -17.36 3.79
N SER A 525 2.25 -17.64 2.48
CA SER A 525 3.06 -18.72 1.89
C SER A 525 4.55 -18.40 1.91
N LEU A 526 4.95 -17.13 1.75
CA LEU A 526 6.36 -16.73 1.75
C LEU A 526 7.02 -16.67 3.15
N ARG A 527 6.23 -16.81 4.23
CA ARG A 527 6.69 -16.69 5.62
C ARG A 527 6.13 -17.77 6.54
N THR A 528 5.63 -18.85 5.97
CA THR A 528 4.97 -19.90 6.73
C THR A 528 5.96 -20.57 7.68
N SER A 529 5.57 -20.72 8.95
CA SER A 529 6.34 -21.49 9.94
C SER A 529 6.20 -23.01 9.74
N ASN A 530 5.43 -23.45 8.74
CA ASN A 530 5.24 -24.86 8.43
C ASN A 530 6.40 -25.47 7.65
N ILE A 531 7.27 -24.64 7.07
CA ILE A 531 8.43 -25.08 6.29
C ILE A 531 9.66 -25.08 7.21
N PRO A 532 10.51 -26.11 7.17
CA PRO A 532 11.70 -26.18 8.01
C PRO A 532 12.57 -24.92 7.91
N PRO A 533 13.11 -24.40 9.03
CA PRO A 533 13.90 -23.17 9.05
C PRO A 533 15.06 -23.17 8.06
N ILE A 534 15.73 -24.31 7.88
CA ILE A 534 16.85 -24.45 6.93
C ILE A 534 16.43 -24.13 5.48
N VAL A 535 15.28 -24.64 5.03
CA VAL A 535 14.74 -24.39 3.70
C VAL A 535 14.26 -22.95 3.58
N MET A 536 13.60 -22.43 4.61
CA MET A 536 13.07 -21.07 4.62
C MET A 536 14.18 -20.01 4.64
N ASP A 537 15.29 -20.27 5.35
CA ASP A 537 16.45 -19.38 5.39
C ASP A 537 17.22 -19.41 4.07
N GLU A 538 17.36 -20.59 3.43
CA GLU A 538 17.90 -20.70 2.07
C GLU A 538 17.02 -19.96 1.05
N PHE A 539 15.70 -20.11 1.16
CA PHE A 539 14.73 -19.40 0.33
C PHE A 539 14.87 -17.89 0.45
N LYS A 540 14.90 -17.36 1.69
CA LYS A 540 15.08 -15.93 1.96
C LYS A 540 16.40 -15.40 1.41
N LYS A 541 17.50 -16.15 1.56
CA LYS A 541 18.80 -15.79 0.97
C LYS A 541 18.71 -15.72 -0.55
N THR A 542 18.05 -16.69 -1.17
CA THR A 542 17.85 -16.76 -2.63
C THR A 542 17.10 -15.54 -3.15
N ILE A 543 15.94 -15.22 -2.58
CA ILE A 543 15.16 -14.05 -3.03
C ILE A 543 15.83 -12.71 -2.70
N LYS A 544 16.60 -12.62 -1.61
CA LYS A 544 17.47 -11.46 -1.33
C LYS A 544 18.55 -11.32 -2.42
N GLY A 545 19.10 -12.44 -2.90
CA GLY A 545 20.03 -12.48 -4.03
C GLY A 545 19.41 -11.98 -5.33
N PHE A 546 18.20 -12.44 -5.68
CA PHE A 546 17.46 -11.96 -6.85
C PHE A 546 17.24 -10.46 -6.81
N CYS A 547 16.76 -9.96 -5.67
CA CYS A 547 16.57 -8.54 -5.45
C CYS A 547 17.85 -7.72 -5.66
N LYS A 548 18.99 -8.19 -5.12
CA LYS A 548 20.29 -7.52 -5.30
C LYS A 548 20.75 -7.51 -6.75
N THR A 549 20.57 -8.64 -7.46
CA THR A 549 20.92 -8.79 -8.89
C THR A 549 20.12 -7.79 -9.74
N VAL A 550 18.80 -7.75 -9.55
CA VAL A 550 17.92 -6.83 -10.30
C VAL A 550 18.20 -5.38 -9.96
N ALA A 551 18.43 -5.06 -8.68
CA ALA A 551 18.78 -3.70 -8.25
C ALA A 551 20.10 -3.20 -8.86
N ALA A 552 21.04 -4.10 -9.17
CA ALA A 552 22.29 -3.79 -9.86
C ALA A 552 22.12 -3.64 -11.39
N GLY A 553 20.93 -3.89 -11.94
CA GLY A 553 20.68 -3.90 -13.38
C GLY A 553 21.11 -5.20 -14.08
N GLU A 554 21.38 -6.27 -13.31
CA GLU A 554 21.81 -7.56 -13.83
C GLU A 554 20.63 -8.52 -14.06
N GLN A 555 20.86 -9.56 -14.86
CA GLN A 555 19.87 -10.61 -15.15
C GLN A 555 20.02 -11.80 -14.20
N ILE A 556 18.88 -12.40 -13.83
CA ILE A 556 18.86 -13.61 -12.99
C ILE A 556 19.04 -14.85 -13.87
N GLU A 557 20.05 -15.67 -13.57
CA GLU A 557 20.18 -17.00 -14.18
C GLU A 557 19.21 -17.99 -13.50
N ILE A 558 18.19 -18.44 -14.23
CA ILE A 558 17.10 -19.23 -13.66
C ILE A 558 17.46 -20.72 -13.47
N LEU A 559 18.28 -21.30 -14.34
CA LEU A 559 18.56 -22.74 -14.36
C LEU A 559 19.16 -23.28 -13.04
N PRO A 560 20.14 -22.61 -12.39
CA PRO A 560 20.64 -23.03 -11.09
C PRO A 560 19.54 -23.09 -10.02
N VAL A 561 18.60 -22.14 -10.06
CA VAL A 561 17.47 -22.06 -9.11
C VAL A 561 16.55 -23.26 -9.31
N LEU A 562 16.17 -23.55 -10.56
CA LEU A 562 15.28 -24.67 -10.88
C LEU A 562 15.88 -26.02 -10.42
N ARG A 563 17.17 -26.23 -10.70
CA ARG A 563 17.89 -27.45 -10.27
C ARG A 563 17.96 -27.55 -8.75
N ARG A 564 18.24 -26.45 -8.06
CA ARG A 564 18.31 -26.46 -6.59
C ARG A 564 16.96 -26.78 -5.94
N VAL A 565 15.86 -26.26 -6.50
CA VAL A 565 14.52 -26.61 -6.00
C VAL A 565 14.19 -28.08 -6.26
N ALA A 566 14.55 -28.63 -7.42
CA ALA A 566 14.40 -30.06 -7.71
C ALA A 566 15.22 -30.94 -6.74
N GLU A 567 16.45 -30.55 -6.39
CA GLU A 567 17.26 -31.23 -5.39
C GLU A 567 16.57 -31.28 -4.02
N ILE A 568 16.00 -30.16 -3.57
CA ILE A 568 15.26 -30.11 -2.29
C ILE A 568 14.04 -31.02 -2.34
N GLU A 569 13.31 -31.06 -3.47
CA GLU A 569 12.17 -31.97 -3.65
C GLU A 569 12.58 -33.44 -3.54
N HIS A 570 13.69 -33.85 -4.17
CA HIS A 570 14.24 -35.20 -4.05
C HIS A 570 14.72 -35.50 -2.63
N GLU A 571 15.34 -34.54 -1.93
CA GLU A 571 15.76 -34.68 -0.54
C GLU A 571 14.56 -34.92 0.40
N VAL A 572 13.47 -34.16 0.21
CA VAL A 572 12.24 -34.35 0.98
C VAL A 572 11.62 -35.71 0.72
N ALA A 573 11.48 -36.10 -0.56
CA ALA A 573 10.88 -37.38 -0.92
C ALA A 573 11.71 -38.57 -0.43
N SER A 574 13.03 -38.53 -0.60
CA SER A 574 13.93 -39.57 -0.09
C SER A 574 13.91 -39.66 1.44
N THR A 575 13.81 -38.54 2.14
CA THR A 575 13.67 -38.50 3.60
C THR A 575 12.42 -39.23 4.08
N VAL A 576 11.26 -38.96 3.46
CA VAL A 576 9.99 -39.65 3.78
C VAL A 576 10.06 -41.14 3.43
N ARG A 577 10.63 -41.49 2.27
CA ARG A 577 10.84 -42.89 1.85
C ARG A 577 11.76 -43.67 2.79
N ASN A 578 12.73 -43.00 3.40
CA ASN A 578 13.64 -43.57 4.40
C ASN A 578 13.04 -43.59 5.82
N GLY A 579 11.76 -43.26 5.97
CA GLY A 579 11.04 -43.31 7.24
C GLY A 579 11.39 -42.18 8.22
N ARG A 580 12.00 -41.09 7.76
CA ARG A 580 12.30 -39.93 8.61
C ARG A 580 11.26 -38.82 8.41
N ALA A 581 11.13 -37.96 9.43
CA ALA A 581 10.12 -36.91 9.48
C ALA A 581 10.68 -35.48 9.46
N ASP A 582 11.93 -35.29 9.04
CA ASP A 582 12.66 -34.01 9.18
C ASP A 582 11.94 -32.81 8.51
N TYR A 583 11.19 -33.08 7.43
CA TYR A 583 10.43 -32.08 6.68
C TYR A 583 8.92 -32.10 6.96
N LEU A 584 8.45 -32.95 7.89
CA LEU A 584 7.04 -33.03 8.26
C LEU A 584 6.67 -31.95 9.28
N LYS A 585 5.44 -31.45 9.16
CA LYS A 585 4.95 -30.39 10.04
C LYS A 585 4.60 -30.93 11.43
N THR A 586 5.13 -30.32 12.49
CA THR A 586 4.71 -30.61 13.88
C THR A 586 3.32 -30.03 14.20
N THR A 587 2.58 -30.72 15.07
CA THR A 587 1.23 -30.40 15.53
C THR A 587 0.98 -31.06 16.89
N ASN A 588 -0.09 -30.66 17.60
CA ASN A 588 -0.44 -31.28 18.88
C ASN A 588 -1.81 -31.95 18.82
N ILE A 589 -1.93 -33.09 19.51
CA ILE A 589 -3.22 -33.70 19.85
C ILE A 589 -3.54 -33.25 21.27
N LYS A 590 -4.70 -32.62 21.46
CA LYS A 590 -5.13 -32.10 22.77
C LYS A 590 -5.96 -33.14 23.51
N ASP A 591 -6.12 -32.93 24.81
CA ASP A 591 -7.06 -33.68 25.64
C ASP A 591 -8.49 -33.65 25.05
N ARG A 592 -9.26 -34.71 25.32
CA ARG A 592 -10.62 -34.87 24.80
C ARG A 592 -11.55 -33.70 25.18
N SER A 593 -11.40 -33.14 26.38
CA SER A 593 -12.21 -32.01 26.87
C SER A 593 -12.01 -30.70 26.09
N ALA A 594 -10.95 -30.60 25.27
CA ALA A 594 -10.68 -29.44 24.43
C ALA A 594 -11.51 -29.43 23.13
N TYR A 595 -12.29 -30.49 22.85
CA TYR A 595 -13.13 -30.63 21.67
C TYR A 595 -14.62 -30.63 22.05
N ALA A 596 -15.49 -30.18 21.15
CA ALA A 596 -16.94 -30.22 21.39
C ALA A 596 -17.42 -31.67 21.46
N GLU A 597 -18.43 -31.96 22.27
CA GLU A 597 -18.88 -33.34 22.57
C GLU A 597 -19.33 -34.14 21.34
N ASP A 598 -19.71 -33.45 20.26
CA ASP A 598 -20.17 -33.98 18.98
C ASP A 598 -19.10 -34.00 17.86
N ASP A 599 -17.90 -33.47 18.12
CA ASP A 599 -16.82 -33.33 17.13
C ASP A 599 -15.48 -33.87 17.66
N GLU A 600 -15.13 -35.09 17.27
CA GLU A 600 -13.86 -35.73 17.65
C GLU A 600 -12.60 -35.10 17.01
N LYS A 601 -12.74 -34.02 16.21
CA LYS A 601 -11.66 -33.28 15.50
C LYS A 601 -10.36 -34.04 15.31
N ASN A 602 -9.35 -33.83 16.14
CA ASN A 602 -8.04 -34.49 16.03
C ASN A 602 -7.88 -35.68 16.99
N TYR A 603 -8.79 -35.87 17.95
CA TYR A 603 -8.70 -36.96 18.92
C TYR A 603 -8.84 -38.35 18.26
N HIS A 604 -9.57 -38.45 17.15
CA HIS A 604 -9.67 -39.71 16.41
C HIS A 604 -8.31 -40.25 15.91
N TYR A 605 -7.29 -39.41 15.69
CA TYR A 605 -5.95 -39.87 15.33
C TYR A 605 -5.27 -40.65 16.47
N HIS A 606 -5.56 -40.31 17.73
CA HIS A 606 -5.10 -41.09 18.90
C HIS A 606 -5.72 -42.50 18.89
N ARG A 607 -7.04 -42.60 18.67
CA ARG A 607 -7.74 -43.90 18.59
C ARG A 607 -7.29 -44.73 17.39
N MET A 608 -7.09 -44.08 16.25
CA MET A 608 -6.56 -44.70 15.05
C MET A 608 -5.17 -45.27 15.31
N TYR A 609 -4.27 -44.49 15.93
CA TYR A 609 -2.95 -44.97 16.29
C TYR A 609 -3.03 -46.19 17.21
N ASN A 610 -3.78 -46.13 18.30
CA ASN A 610 -3.87 -47.23 19.27
C ASN A 610 -4.50 -48.50 18.65
N THR A 611 -5.35 -48.35 17.63
CA THR A 611 -5.97 -49.49 16.93
C THR A 611 -5.04 -50.11 15.88
N ILE A 612 -4.35 -49.28 15.09
CA ILE A 612 -3.54 -49.72 13.96
C ILE A 612 -2.10 -50.04 14.38
N PHE A 613 -1.46 -49.12 15.11
CA PHE A 613 -0.03 -49.15 15.42
C PHE A 613 0.29 -49.54 16.86
N GLY A 614 -0.64 -49.29 17.80
CA GLY A 614 -0.53 -49.59 19.23
C GLY A 614 -0.10 -51.04 19.55
N PRO A 615 -0.68 -52.07 18.92
CA PRO A 615 -0.31 -53.46 19.19
C PRO A 615 1.15 -53.82 18.86
N LYS A 616 1.80 -53.07 17.96
CA LYS A 616 3.18 -53.31 17.51
C LYS A 616 4.18 -52.34 18.13
N TYR A 617 3.86 -51.05 18.16
CA TYR A 617 4.76 -49.97 18.57
C TYR A 617 4.51 -49.45 19.99
N GLY A 618 3.52 -50.01 20.69
CA GLY A 618 3.11 -49.62 22.04
C GLY A 618 1.94 -48.64 22.00
N TYR A 619 1.05 -48.79 22.98
CA TYR A 619 -0.12 -47.93 23.16
C TYR A 619 0.30 -46.57 23.75
N LEU A 620 -0.37 -45.51 23.31
CA LEU A 620 -0.20 -44.17 23.88
C LEU A 620 -1.10 -43.99 25.09
N ASP A 621 -0.58 -43.24 26.06
CA ASP A 621 -1.40 -42.62 27.09
C ASP A 621 -2.36 -41.57 26.49
N GLU A 622 -3.39 -41.20 27.25
CA GLU A 622 -4.33 -40.16 26.84
C GLU A 622 -3.60 -38.83 26.53
N PRO A 623 -4.02 -38.09 25.47
CA PRO A 623 -3.46 -36.77 25.15
C PRO A 623 -3.50 -35.79 26.34
N PRO A 624 -2.63 -34.75 26.38
CA PRO A 624 -1.97 -34.13 25.24
C PRO A 624 -0.55 -34.64 24.92
N TYR A 625 -0.22 -34.70 23.62
CA TYR A 625 1.14 -34.97 23.15
C TYR A 625 1.42 -34.31 21.78
N GLU A 626 2.70 -34.22 21.42
CA GLU A 626 3.18 -33.71 20.12
C GLU A 626 3.10 -34.80 19.04
N ALA A 627 2.86 -34.38 17.80
CA ALA A 627 2.71 -35.24 16.64
C ALA A 627 3.27 -34.56 15.39
N VAL A 628 3.59 -35.34 14.35
CA VAL A 628 3.93 -34.86 13.01
C VAL A 628 2.81 -35.16 12.02
N ARG A 629 2.62 -34.27 11.05
CA ARG A 629 1.60 -34.42 10.01
C ARG A 629 2.24 -35.06 8.77
N LEU A 630 1.81 -36.26 8.44
CA LEU A 630 2.19 -36.98 7.22
C LEU A 630 1.06 -36.86 6.17
N PRO A 631 1.26 -36.16 5.04
CA PRO A 631 0.34 -36.24 3.91
C PRO A 631 0.24 -37.67 3.37
N VAL A 632 -0.98 -38.14 3.07
CA VAL A 632 -1.23 -39.52 2.60
C VAL A 632 -2.25 -39.58 1.47
N ASN A 633 -2.21 -40.65 0.69
CA ASN A 633 -3.17 -40.96 -0.37
C ASN A 633 -4.25 -41.92 0.16
N LEU A 634 -5.17 -41.44 0.99
CA LEU A 634 -6.28 -42.24 1.55
C LEU A 634 -7.62 -41.50 1.45
N GLU A 635 -7.81 -40.78 0.34
CA GLU A 635 -8.92 -39.84 0.15
C GLU A 635 -10.18 -40.52 -0.40
N ASN A 636 -10.03 -41.73 -0.95
CA ASN A 636 -11.14 -42.52 -1.49
C ASN A 636 -11.00 -44.02 -1.18
N LYS A 637 -12.08 -44.76 -1.40
CA LYS A 637 -12.18 -46.19 -1.05
C LYS A 637 -11.15 -47.05 -1.81
N THR A 638 -10.86 -46.71 -3.06
CA THR A 638 -9.88 -47.42 -3.89
C THR A 638 -8.49 -47.27 -3.30
N GLN A 639 -8.06 -46.03 -3.03
CA GLN A 639 -6.77 -45.75 -2.40
C GLN A 639 -6.60 -46.42 -1.03
N ILE A 640 -7.66 -46.46 -0.22
CA ILE A 640 -7.65 -47.16 1.07
C ILE A 640 -7.49 -48.68 0.85
N ALA A 641 -8.23 -49.27 -0.09
CA ALA A 641 -8.13 -50.69 -0.40
C ALA A 641 -6.74 -51.07 -0.94
N ASP A 642 -6.17 -50.25 -1.83
CA ASP A 642 -4.83 -50.43 -2.38
C ASP A 642 -3.77 -50.37 -1.26
N TRP A 643 -3.89 -49.41 -0.34
CA TRP A 643 -3.00 -49.33 0.82
C TRP A 643 -3.13 -50.57 1.71
N LEU A 644 -4.35 -50.97 2.10
CA LEU A 644 -4.59 -52.16 2.93
C LEU A 644 -4.03 -53.44 2.28
N ALA A 645 -4.12 -53.56 0.96
CA ALA A 645 -3.52 -54.67 0.21
C ALA A 645 -1.99 -54.64 0.23
N SER A 646 -1.39 -53.46 0.34
CA SER A 646 0.06 -53.24 0.36
C SER A 646 0.75 -53.43 1.72
N ILE A 647 -0.03 -53.49 2.82
CA ILE A 647 0.48 -53.70 4.19
C ILE A 647 1.04 -55.12 4.30
N GLU A 648 2.31 -55.24 4.67
CA GLU A 648 3.00 -56.52 4.81
C GLU A 648 2.91 -57.08 6.24
N ASP A 649 2.91 -56.20 7.23
CA ASP A 649 2.82 -56.62 8.63
C ASP A 649 1.39 -57.08 9.00
N PRO A 650 1.20 -58.35 9.42
CA PRO A 650 -0.13 -58.89 9.72
C PRO A 650 -0.85 -58.20 10.89
N ILE A 651 -0.10 -57.67 11.86
CA ILE A 651 -0.65 -56.98 13.03
C ILE A 651 -1.19 -55.61 12.61
N ILE A 652 -0.38 -54.86 11.85
CA ILE A 652 -0.78 -53.55 11.32
C ILE A 652 -1.96 -53.70 10.36
N LYS A 653 -1.96 -54.74 9.51
CA LYS A 653 -3.03 -55.01 8.56
C LYS A 653 -4.36 -55.26 9.26
N ALA A 654 -4.39 -56.17 10.24
CA ALA A 654 -5.60 -56.47 11.00
C ALA A 654 -6.13 -55.24 11.75
N GLY A 655 -5.24 -54.42 12.33
CA GLY A 655 -5.61 -53.17 12.98
C GLY A 655 -6.18 -52.13 12.00
N ALA A 656 -5.59 -52.00 10.82
CA ALA A 656 -6.04 -51.09 9.77
C ALA A 656 -7.39 -51.51 9.17
N GLU A 657 -7.58 -52.80 8.86
CA GLU A 657 -8.86 -53.36 8.38
C GLU A 657 -9.96 -53.09 9.42
N LYS A 658 -9.71 -53.42 10.69
CA LYS A 658 -10.63 -53.15 11.79
C LYS A 658 -11.00 -51.67 11.89
N TRP A 659 -10.03 -50.76 11.81
CA TRP A 659 -10.28 -49.33 11.92
C TRP A 659 -11.21 -48.81 10.81
N PHE A 660 -10.96 -49.21 9.56
CA PHE A 660 -11.76 -48.75 8.41
C PHE A 660 -13.12 -49.45 8.31
N GLU A 661 -13.27 -50.68 8.84
CA GLU A 661 -14.56 -51.34 9.02
C GLU A 661 -15.44 -50.63 10.06
N GLU A 662 -14.87 -50.28 11.21
CA GLU A 662 -15.58 -49.56 12.29
C GLU A 662 -15.86 -48.09 11.90
N ASN A 663 -15.06 -47.52 10.99
CA ASN A 663 -15.15 -46.11 10.59
C ASN A 663 -15.26 -45.93 9.06
N PRO A 664 -16.31 -46.47 8.40
CA PRO A 664 -16.37 -46.57 6.93
C PRO A 664 -16.52 -45.23 6.19
N LYS A 665 -16.78 -44.14 6.93
CA LYS A 665 -16.88 -42.77 6.39
C LYS A 665 -15.57 -41.98 6.53
N ARG A 666 -14.58 -42.47 7.29
CA ARG A 666 -13.31 -41.77 7.49
C ARG A 666 -12.41 -41.92 6.27
N LYS A 667 -11.82 -40.80 5.88
CA LYS A 667 -10.88 -40.65 4.76
C LYS A 667 -9.80 -39.69 5.21
N TYR A 668 -8.59 -39.86 4.70
CA TYR A 668 -7.44 -39.08 5.15
C TYR A 668 -6.66 -38.48 3.98
N THR A 669 -6.51 -37.16 4.03
CA THR A 669 -5.55 -36.41 3.19
C THR A 669 -4.21 -36.22 3.92
N SER A 670 -4.21 -36.42 5.24
CA SER A 670 -3.03 -36.42 6.11
C SER A 670 -3.33 -37.21 7.37
N LEU A 671 -2.29 -37.81 7.97
CA LEU A 671 -2.33 -38.46 9.27
C LEU A 671 -1.50 -37.68 10.28
N MET A 672 -1.94 -37.64 11.54
CA MET A 672 -1.16 -37.12 12.66
C MET A 672 -0.48 -38.29 13.37
N LEU A 673 0.83 -38.41 13.21
CA LEU A 673 1.63 -39.46 13.80
C LEU A 673 2.24 -38.95 15.11
N PRO A 674 2.05 -39.64 16.25
CA PRO A 674 2.63 -39.22 17.52
C PRO A 674 4.15 -39.09 17.40
N ASP A 675 4.72 -38.07 18.03
CA ASP A 675 6.17 -37.89 18.06
C ASP A 675 6.88 -39.12 18.65
N TYR A 676 6.28 -39.75 19.67
CA TYR A 676 6.75 -41.01 20.23
C TYR A 676 7.00 -42.11 19.17
N LEU A 677 6.10 -42.28 18.19
CA LEU A 677 6.27 -43.27 17.13
C LEU A 677 7.48 -42.92 16.27
N VAL A 678 7.52 -41.68 15.82
CA VAL A 678 8.48 -41.21 14.82
C VAL A 678 9.89 -41.09 15.41
N SER A 679 10.02 -40.57 16.63
CA SER A 679 11.30 -40.39 17.31
C SER A 679 11.95 -41.71 17.73
N ASN A 680 11.16 -42.75 18.05
CA ASN A 680 11.70 -44.05 18.48
C ASN A 680 11.83 -45.08 17.35
N TYR A 681 10.93 -45.04 16.35
CA TYR A 681 10.82 -46.09 15.33
C TYR A 681 10.83 -45.58 13.89
N GLY A 682 10.82 -44.26 13.69
CA GLY A 682 10.58 -43.66 12.37
C GLY A 682 9.13 -43.83 11.90
N ILE A 683 8.87 -43.42 10.65
CA ILE A 683 7.59 -43.65 9.98
C ILE A 683 7.53 -45.14 9.60
N PRO A 684 6.49 -45.89 10.03
CA PRO A 684 6.37 -47.31 9.73
C PRO A 684 6.44 -47.59 8.21
N PRO A 685 7.18 -48.62 7.76
CA PRO A 685 7.30 -48.96 6.34
C PRO A 685 5.95 -49.15 5.62
N ASP A 686 4.99 -49.79 6.30
CA ASP A 686 3.63 -49.98 5.78
C ASP A 686 2.91 -48.65 5.53
N LEU A 687 3.25 -47.60 6.28
CA LEU A 687 2.66 -46.27 6.13
C LEU A 687 3.37 -45.43 5.06
N ILE A 688 4.66 -45.67 4.81
CA ILE A 688 5.42 -45.02 3.74
C ILE A 688 4.77 -45.29 2.38
N LYS A 689 4.20 -46.50 2.17
CA LYS A 689 3.47 -46.85 0.94
C LYS A 689 2.22 -46.01 0.71
N ALA A 690 1.60 -45.47 1.76
CA ALA A 690 0.49 -44.53 1.65
C ALA A 690 0.93 -43.06 1.67
N ALA A 691 2.21 -42.77 1.95
CA ALA A 691 2.69 -41.39 2.08
C ALA A 691 2.67 -40.67 0.73
N ASN A 692 2.09 -39.47 0.73
CA ASN A 692 2.13 -38.60 -0.44
C ASN A 692 3.40 -37.74 -0.39
N SER A 693 4.51 -38.35 -0.82
CA SER A 693 5.84 -37.71 -0.86
C SER A 693 5.84 -36.48 -1.76
N ARG A 694 5.14 -36.54 -2.90
CA ARG A 694 5.00 -35.43 -3.85
C ARG A 694 4.35 -34.19 -3.23
N ARG A 695 3.25 -34.36 -2.50
CA ARG A 695 2.57 -33.28 -1.77
C ARG A 695 3.43 -32.70 -0.66
N THR A 696 4.23 -33.53 -0.01
CA THR A 696 5.18 -33.12 1.04
C THR A 696 6.33 -32.30 0.45
N ALA A 697 6.93 -32.76 -0.65
CA ALA A 697 7.96 -32.03 -1.40
C ALA A 697 7.44 -30.65 -1.82
N PHE A 698 6.30 -30.59 -2.52
CA PHE A 698 5.69 -29.32 -2.93
C PHE A 698 5.45 -28.38 -1.75
N ALA A 699 4.83 -28.87 -0.66
CA ALA A 699 4.54 -28.03 0.50
C ALA A 699 5.80 -27.45 1.17
N THR A 700 6.95 -28.12 1.00
CA THR A 700 8.25 -27.67 1.52
C THR A 700 8.85 -26.56 0.66
N VAL A 701 8.64 -26.59 -0.66
CA VAL A 701 9.18 -25.62 -1.63
C VAL A 701 8.14 -24.69 -2.26
N GLU A 702 6.89 -24.70 -1.80
CA GLU A 702 5.80 -23.83 -2.27
C GLU A 702 6.21 -22.35 -2.41
N PRO A 703 6.99 -21.76 -1.49
CA PRO A 703 7.46 -20.37 -1.65
C PRO A 703 8.30 -20.16 -2.91
N TYR A 704 9.14 -21.13 -3.29
CA TYR A 704 9.94 -21.06 -4.52
C TYR A 704 9.05 -21.02 -5.75
N TYR A 705 8.01 -21.86 -5.82
CA TYR A 705 7.09 -21.87 -6.97
C TYR A 705 6.41 -20.52 -7.17
N HIS A 706 5.96 -19.87 -6.09
CA HIS A 706 5.39 -18.53 -6.18
C HIS A 706 6.38 -17.48 -6.68
N VAL A 707 7.66 -17.62 -6.34
CA VAL A 707 8.73 -16.72 -6.82
C VAL A 707 9.10 -17.01 -8.27
N LEU A 708 9.12 -18.29 -8.67
CA LEU A 708 9.37 -18.71 -10.04
C LEU A 708 8.33 -18.16 -11.01
N GLU A 709 7.06 -18.05 -10.59
CA GLU A 709 6.02 -17.37 -11.37
C GLU A 709 6.35 -15.89 -11.61
N CYS A 710 6.95 -15.19 -10.63
CA CYS A 710 7.44 -13.81 -10.81
C CYS A 710 8.54 -13.72 -11.88
N LEU A 711 9.29 -14.81 -12.09
CA LEU A 711 10.38 -14.92 -13.06
C LEU A 711 9.90 -15.52 -14.40
N GLY A 712 8.60 -15.70 -14.58
CA GLY A 712 7.99 -16.21 -15.81
C GLY A 712 7.88 -17.73 -15.91
N VAL A 713 8.13 -18.47 -14.82
CA VAL A 713 8.05 -19.93 -14.79
C VAL A 713 6.77 -20.38 -14.05
N PHE A 714 5.74 -20.73 -14.82
CA PHE A 714 4.42 -21.09 -14.29
C PHE A 714 4.23 -22.62 -14.20
N MET A 715 4.36 -23.15 -12.99
CA MET A 715 4.27 -24.60 -12.74
C MET A 715 3.14 -25.03 -11.80
N ILE A 716 2.59 -24.12 -10.99
CA ILE A 716 1.52 -24.46 -10.04
C ILE A 716 0.22 -24.77 -10.81
N ASP A 717 -0.38 -25.92 -10.51
CA ASP A 717 -1.71 -26.33 -10.94
C ASP A 717 -2.54 -26.87 -9.75
N GLU A 718 -3.85 -27.05 -9.95
CA GLU A 718 -4.79 -27.41 -8.88
C GLU A 718 -4.43 -28.75 -8.22
N ASP A 719 -4.03 -29.73 -9.04
CA ASP A 719 -3.70 -31.08 -8.61
C ASP A 719 -2.20 -31.30 -8.33
N ARG A 720 -1.37 -30.26 -8.48
CA ARG A 720 0.10 -30.32 -8.28
C ARG A 720 0.74 -31.42 -9.12
N THR A 721 0.29 -31.55 -10.37
CA THR A 721 0.73 -32.61 -11.28
C THR A 721 2.14 -32.38 -11.79
N ARG A 722 2.72 -31.19 -11.60
CA ARG A 722 4.08 -30.85 -12.06
C ARG A 722 4.98 -30.41 -10.92
N LEU A 723 6.13 -31.06 -10.79
CA LEU A 723 7.24 -30.69 -9.92
C LEU A 723 8.51 -30.48 -10.75
N LEU A 724 9.48 -29.73 -10.21
CA LEU A 724 10.75 -29.48 -10.89
C LEU A 724 11.60 -30.75 -10.97
N SER A 725 11.50 -31.59 -9.96
CA SER A 725 12.04 -32.96 -9.93
C SER A 725 11.59 -33.84 -11.09
N ASP A 726 10.45 -33.57 -11.74
CA ASP A 726 10.04 -34.32 -12.95
C ASP A 726 10.90 -33.99 -14.18
N TYR A 727 11.55 -32.82 -14.18
CA TYR A 727 12.33 -32.31 -15.30
C TYR A 727 13.85 -32.34 -15.04
N TYR A 728 14.25 -32.37 -13.76
CA TYR A 728 15.64 -32.27 -13.32
C TYR A 728 15.98 -33.38 -12.32
N GLY A 729 15.86 -34.65 -12.73
CA GLY A 729 16.19 -35.80 -11.91
C GLY A 729 15.30 -37.02 -12.21
N GLU A 730 15.24 -37.97 -11.26
CA GLU A 730 14.32 -39.11 -11.32
C GLU A 730 12.93 -38.72 -10.79
N THR A 731 11.88 -38.93 -11.57
CA THR A 731 10.51 -38.56 -11.19
C THR A 731 10.11 -39.07 -9.80
N ILE A 732 9.55 -38.19 -8.97
CA ILE A 732 9.02 -38.56 -7.66
C ILE A 732 7.67 -39.24 -7.87
N GLU A 733 7.67 -40.58 -7.83
CA GLU A 733 6.47 -41.41 -7.63
C GLU A 733 5.72 -41.07 -6.33
#